data_AF-A0A2G5V8S2-F1
#
_entry.id   AF-A0A2G5V8S2-F1
#
_cell.length_a   1.000
_cell.length_b   1.000
_cell.length_c   1.000
_cell.angle_alpha   90.00
_cell.angle_beta   90.00
_cell.angle_gamma   90.00
#
_symmetry.space_group_name_H-M   'P 1'
#
loop_
_entity.id
_entity.type
_entity.pdbx_description
1 polymer ?
#
loop_
_entity_poly.entity_id
_entity_poly.type
_entity_poly.pdbx_seq_one_letter_code
_entity_poly.pdbx_strand_id
1 'polypeptide(L)'
;MSFRIPKKPRQEDSAGGSSGGPSGPNRPPGGPSGGPPGGSRPPPGGSYPPVRFTTPGSSSSNGKSFQPLSTIPVQTNIFSVSISKTSRKFVRLSMETILCGGKTEVKLSDGIQAVSGGLNISEKRLAIRQIFQKVFQRHPEIFGTNFLHYTFDCATTIYAVEGAYKGGEKKLEETLQQSDFTEEEWKTISRILRRQKTFFKIILSANGVVYADGPNAMADKNKQELVRVVETVTSEALNTNTYLQYGSQTFPMREQPMMKPDATSEIRFGFDKAVRLAEGTDGVPEIVMSIDTKQSPFVAATSVMKFMCSKFSEAKGRGAPGASGAQRGRGGYGGDRRGGHHRQDSRDQRRRSRSRSPIERSSLDYNEAEVQEMQDAFQRGNEEKVFGKLQDSLKGFFLEPSHLPKDKNRNITVMKLTPGDAKTTKFELNVGEGQTKQVSVADYFLEHHHYKIKFPHLPLVVSGRLRNLSFTPIELLTIVPGQRIKIQKMSATVQSSMTGQNATLPREHTRRIMDILKFHLKVEGNRHLAAFGVNVSMEPIQMPAMILAPAQMTFGGSTVVFPPPGSVQFRPRNGARFWRPARVNNVAVIGFDGVRIDLDHFCNRLHSTCQRNGLDMRNRPQEWIKLQMNSSDTARLKGEMQQLLREQVSIVIGITTEKKPDVHDVMKYYEAGIGLQTLQIHDRTAECFMREQGGAQTVDNVMRKLNLKLGGINFMVDPVNMYEHKVICNNIGGMKKKLFEKVQFVGFEMTHGSSRTLYDKAQGQFDGEPTIVGCGYSLNSPTELGGYNFLQERNEYKLKNLDSHFKTCLDQYKQATGSLPETVVIFRTGAGEGDFKRVQEEVEEMQGVCRKIGGSRAPKLVVVVVQKTSHTRIFPKEIFGSKAYEQNVKSGTMIDSRITNAGREEFILVSQSALIGTVRPVKYSIVSNAPEWSKNEVANLAYILAFGHQVSYQPPAVPHVLYAAENLAKRGRNNYLQHKKLGELSKSIKKVLDEHKDLLDAEEGQLDAVLVNDITASMNKMAVKNKNFWA
;
A
#
# COMPACT_ATOMS: atom_id res chain seq x y z
N MET A 1 -48.13 42.01 1.79
CA MET A 1 -47.72 41.82 3.20
C MET A 1 -46.24 42.16 3.26
N SER A 2 -45.81 43.43 3.30
CA SER A 2 -46.17 44.52 4.23
C SER A 2 -45.76 44.11 5.66
N PHE A 3 -44.85 44.76 6.40
CA PHE A 3 -44.50 46.19 6.58
C PHE A 3 -42.96 46.36 6.76
N ARG A 4 -42.28 47.36 6.15
CA ARG A 4 -42.04 48.79 6.49
C ARG A 4 -40.96 49.13 7.55
N ILE A 5 -40.08 50.04 7.12
CA ILE A 5 -38.95 50.76 7.76
C ILE A 5 -39.46 51.87 8.73
N PRO A 6 -38.68 52.41 9.71
CA PRO A 6 -37.74 53.56 9.53
C PRO A 6 -36.35 53.34 10.22
N LYS A 7 -35.18 53.84 9.78
CA LYS A 7 -34.61 55.21 9.56
C LYS A 7 -34.16 56.00 10.84
N LYS A 8 -32.83 56.24 10.94
CA LYS A 8 -31.99 57.43 11.36
C LYS A 8 -32.59 58.56 12.24
N PRO A 9 -31.79 59.35 13.03
CA PRO A 9 -30.44 59.93 12.75
C PRO A 9 -29.43 59.73 13.92
N ARG A 10 -28.15 60.16 13.97
CA ARG A 10 -27.31 61.29 13.51
C ARG A 10 -27.45 62.62 14.29
N GLN A 11 -26.47 62.94 15.15
CA GLN A 11 -25.93 64.24 15.60
C GLN A 11 -24.86 63.94 16.67
N GLU A 12 -23.91 64.78 17.07
CA GLU A 12 -23.07 65.83 16.48
C GLU A 12 -22.13 66.27 17.65
N ASP A 13 -20.85 66.47 17.34
CA ASP A 13 -19.87 67.40 17.92
C ASP A 13 -19.98 67.92 19.37
N SER A 14 -18.86 67.93 20.10
CA SER A 14 -18.00 69.14 20.17
C SER A 14 -16.77 69.01 21.10
N ALA A 15 -15.70 69.75 20.74
CA ALA A 15 -14.57 70.32 21.53
C ALA A 15 -13.92 69.53 22.69
N GLY A 16 -12.60 69.61 22.96
CA GLY A 16 -11.45 70.34 22.40
C GLY A 16 -10.19 69.96 23.24
N GLY A 17 -8.94 70.31 22.92
CA GLY A 17 -8.40 71.09 21.81
C GLY A 17 -6.85 71.01 21.74
N SER A 18 -6.24 71.96 21.02
CA SER A 18 -4.84 72.47 21.04
C SER A 18 -3.85 72.01 22.15
N SER A 19 -2.51 71.96 21.97
CA SER A 19 -1.60 72.09 20.80
C SER A 19 -0.12 72.05 21.26
N GLY A 20 0.80 71.57 20.43
CA GLY A 20 2.14 72.19 20.26
C GLY A 20 3.35 71.77 21.13
N GLY A 21 4.10 70.75 20.68
CA GLY A 21 5.58 70.75 20.55
C GLY A 21 6.52 70.93 21.77
N PRO A 22 7.84 71.13 21.55
CA PRO A 22 8.73 70.13 20.91
C PRO A 22 10.16 70.03 21.54
N SER A 23 11.07 69.32 20.86
CA SER A 23 12.57 69.34 20.92
C SER A 23 13.33 68.15 21.57
N GLY A 24 14.52 67.81 21.02
CA GLY A 24 15.41 66.66 21.36
C GLY A 24 16.67 67.08 22.16
N PRO A 25 17.93 66.59 21.91
CA PRO A 25 18.42 65.65 20.88
C PRO A 25 19.58 64.64 21.27
N ASN A 26 20.05 63.84 20.27
CA ASN A 26 21.42 63.29 19.98
C ASN A 26 22.35 62.47 20.97
N ARG A 27 22.69 61.23 20.54
CA ARG A 27 24.00 60.50 20.32
C ARG A 27 25.35 60.96 20.98
N PRO A 28 26.47 60.15 21.00
CA PRO A 28 26.72 58.68 20.93
C PRO A 28 27.78 58.21 22.03
N PRO A 29 28.97 57.55 21.83
CA PRO A 29 29.42 56.35 21.05
C PRO A 29 30.28 55.25 21.81
N GLY A 30 30.36 54.01 21.24
CA GLY A 30 31.53 53.10 21.04
C GLY A 30 32.59 52.67 22.10
N GLY A 31 33.02 51.38 22.11
CA GLY A 31 34.34 50.94 22.65
C GLY A 31 34.50 49.43 23.04
N PRO A 32 35.71 48.81 23.06
CA PRO A 32 35.87 47.38 22.66
C PRO A 32 36.79 46.42 23.50
N SER A 33 36.72 45.12 23.15
CA SER A 33 37.79 44.08 23.11
C SER A 33 38.55 43.58 24.37
N GLY A 34 38.81 42.25 24.43
CA GLY A 34 39.81 41.62 25.33
C GLY A 34 39.81 40.07 25.28
N GLY A 35 40.99 39.44 25.16
CA GLY A 35 41.19 37.98 25.05
C GLY A 35 41.78 37.28 26.29
N PRO A 36 42.12 35.97 26.21
CA PRO A 36 42.38 35.07 27.36
C PRO A 36 43.89 34.94 27.71
N PRO A 37 44.31 34.25 28.80
CA PRO A 37 44.48 32.77 28.79
C PRO A 37 44.40 32.05 30.17
N GLY A 38 44.68 30.73 30.21
CA GLY A 38 45.12 30.00 31.41
C GLY A 38 44.12 28.98 31.97
N GLY A 39 44.57 27.76 32.30
CA GLY A 39 43.70 26.68 32.78
C GLY A 39 44.31 25.80 33.87
N SER A 40 43.51 24.89 34.43
CA SER A 40 43.94 23.82 35.35
C SER A 40 42.98 22.62 35.29
N ARG A 41 43.49 21.42 35.61
CA ARG A 41 42.74 20.14 35.57
C ARG A 41 41.80 19.97 36.79
N PRO A 42 40.73 19.16 36.68
CA PRO A 42 39.79 18.89 37.78
C PRO A 42 40.18 17.66 38.64
N PRO A 43 39.73 17.59 39.90
CA PRO A 43 39.59 16.35 40.65
C PRO A 43 38.23 15.65 40.36
N PRO A 44 38.08 14.34 40.60
CA PRO A 44 36.84 13.60 40.35
C PRO A 44 35.88 13.64 41.55
N GLY A 45 34.58 13.72 41.28
CA GLY A 45 33.53 13.60 42.31
C GLY A 45 32.46 14.66 42.20
N GLY A 46 31.45 14.42 41.36
CA GLY A 46 30.30 15.31 41.21
C GLY A 46 29.12 14.57 40.61
N SER A 47 28.05 14.41 41.38
CA SER A 47 26.76 13.92 40.90
C SER A 47 26.24 14.85 39.81
N TYR A 48 26.04 14.33 38.59
CA TYR A 48 25.38 15.08 37.53
C TYR A 48 23.97 15.52 38.00
N PRO A 49 23.59 16.80 37.88
CA PRO A 49 22.20 17.19 38.07
C PRO A 49 21.36 16.49 36.99
N PRO A 50 20.11 16.08 37.29
CA PRO A 50 19.27 15.44 36.30
C PRO A 50 19.04 16.39 35.12
N VAL A 51 19.22 15.87 33.90
CA VAL A 51 18.85 16.58 32.67
C VAL A 51 17.35 16.84 32.72
N ARG A 52 16.97 18.05 33.13
CA ARG A 52 15.61 18.55 32.99
C ARG A 52 15.32 18.67 31.50
N PHE A 53 14.63 17.69 30.94
CA PHE A 53 13.82 17.92 29.75
C PHE A 53 12.81 19.01 30.11
N THR A 54 13.09 20.25 29.69
CA THR A 54 12.13 21.34 29.79
C THR A 54 10.97 20.99 28.88
N THR A 55 9.83 20.67 29.48
CA THR A 55 8.55 20.67 28.79
C THR A 55 8.40 22.01 28.05
N PRO A 56 8.02 22.01 26.77
CA PRO A 56 7.40 23.19 26.19
C PRO A 56 6.12 23.41 27.00
N GLY A 57 6.12 24.44 27.85
CA GLY A 57 4.96 24.77 28.66
C GLY A 57 3.73 24.94 27.76
N SER A 58 2.56 24.61 28.31
CA SER A 58 1.26 24.92 27.69
C SER A 58 1.12 26.44 27.53
N SER A 59 1.65 26.95 26.43
CA SER A 59 1.61 28.38 26.16
C SER A 59 0.18 28.82 25.94
N SER A 60 -0.19 29.86 26.68
CA SER A 60 -1.31 30.72 26.37
C SER A 60 -1.29 31.12 24.88
N SER A 61 -2.46 31.42 24.32
CA SER A 61 -2.81 31.37 22.89
C SER A 61 -2.06 32.31 21.91
N ASN A 62 -0.90 32.87 22.27
CA ASN A 62 -0.16 33.87 21.49
C ASN A 62 1.16 33.37 20.85
N GLY A 63 1.43 32.05 20.84
CA GLY A 63 2.76 31.51 20.48
C GLY A 63 2.95 30.76 19.15
N LYS A 64 1.94 30.60 18.28
CA LYS A 64 2.03 29.80 17.03
C LYS A 64 2.25 30.66 15.78
N SER A 65 3.16 30.23 14.88
CA SER A 65 3.42 30.89 13.58
C SER A 65 2.20 30.90 12.65
N PHE A 66 1.40 29.84 12.69
CA PHE A 66 0.13 29.69 11.99
C PHE A 66 -1.00 29.31 12.97
N GLN A 67 -2.06 30.12 12.97
CA GLN A 67 -3.27 29.89 13.76
C GLN A 67 -4.22 28.92 13.05
N PRO A 68 -4.85 27.97 13.76
CA PRO A 68 -5.87 27.11 13.18
C PRO A 68 -7.17 27.89 12.92
N LEU A 69 -7.92 27.51 11.87
CA LEU A 69 -9.25 28.06 11.58
C LEU A 69 -10.24 27.79 12.71
N SER A 70 -10.13 26.61 13.31
CA SER A 70 -10.94 26.15 14.45
C SER A 70 -10.30 24.90 15.06
N THR A 71 -10.79 24.56 16.24
CA THR A 71 -10.53 23.26 16.89
C THR A 71 -11.86 22.50 16.94
N ILE A 72 -11.87 21.24 16.49
CA ILE A 72 -13.06 20.38 16.48
C ILE A 72 -12.86 19.14 17.35
N PRO A 73 -13.91 18.61 18.01
CA PRO A 73 -13.82 17.33 18.69
C PRO A 73 -13.83 16.17 17.69
N VAL A 74 -12.85 15.29 17.78
CA VAL A 74 -12.74 14.07 16.98
C VAL A 74 -12.66 12.83 17.87
N GLN A 75 -13.00 11.68 17.30
CA GLN A 75 -12.77 10.36 17.87
C GLN A 75 -11.87 9.55 16.93
N THR A 76 -11.25 8.51 17.46
CA THR A 76 -10.28 7.68 16.72
C THR A 76 -10.73 6.22 16.68
N ASN A 77 -9.96 5.36 16.02
CA ASN A 77 -10.06 3.91 16.13
C ASN A 77 -9.03 3.30 17.11
N ILE A 78 -8.66 4.09 18.12
CA ILE A 78 -7.60 3.78 19.08
C ILE A 78 -8.23 3.79 20.48
N PHE A 79 -7.87 2.79 21.29
CA PHE A 79 -8.44 2.53 22.61
C PHE A 79 -7.31 2.48 23.64
N SER A 80 -7.49 3.15 24.77
CA SER A 80 -6.56 3.11 25.90
C SER A 80 -6.47 1.70 26.47
N VAL A 81 -5.26 1.26 26.83
CA VAL A 81 -5.02 -0.02 27.51
C VAL A 81 -4.32 0.23 28.84
N SER A 82 -4.99 -0.12 29.93
CA SER A 82 -4.45 -0.03 31.28
C SER A 82 -3.84 -1.36 31.71
N ILE A 83 -2.65 -1.28 32.29
CA ILE A 83 -1.94 -2.39 32.95
C ILE A 83 -1.75 -2.12 34.46
N SER A 84 -2.53 -1.20 35.03
CA SER A 84 -2.38 -0.76 36.43
C SER A 84 -2.79 -1.80 37.48
N LYS A 85 -3.43 -2.90 37.06
CA LYS A 85 -3.84 -4.03 37.91
C LYS A 85 -3.03 -5.31 37.66
N THR A 86 -1.93 -5.19 36.94
CA THR A 86 -1.06 -6.28 36.49
C THR A 86 -0.03 -6.66 37.55
N SER A 87 0.49 -7.89 37.51
CA SER A 87 1.68 -8.29 38.26
C SER A 87 2.82 -7.31 38.00
N ARG A 88 3.69 -7.04 38.99
CA ARG A 88 4.83 -6.13 38.78
C ARG A 88 5.76 -6.63 37.67
N LYS A 89 5.81 -7.94 37.48
CA LYS A 89 6.67 -8.63 36.53
C LYS A 89 5.93 -9.73 35.77
N PHE A 90 6.41 -10.03 34.58
CA PHE A 90 6.06 -11.23 33.82
C PHE A 90 7.31 -12.09 33.61
N VAL A 91 7.18 -13.40 33.72
CA VAL A 91 8.25 -14.34 33.36
C VAL A 91 8.17 -14.60 31.87
N ARG A 92 9.29 -14.42 31.16
CA ARG A 92 9.41 -14.73 29.73
C ARG A 92 10.03 -16.12 29.56
N LEU A 93 9.37 -16.96 28.77
CA LEU A 93 9.84 -18.29 28.41
C LEU A 93 10.03 -18.38 26.89
N SER A 94 11.05 -19.12 26.48
CA SER A 94 11.25 -19.57 25.10
C SER A 94 10.74 -20.98 24.95
N MET A 95 10.05 -21.28 23.84
CA MET A 95 9.70 -22.64 23.42
C MET A 95 10.12 -22.86 21.96
N GLU A 96 11.12 -23.71 21.73
CA GLU A 96 11.40 -24.23 20.40
C GLU A 96 10.58 -25.51 20.17
N THR A 97 9.96 -25.63 18.99
CA THR A 97 9.28 -26.85 18.55
C THR A 97 9.93 -27.36 17.29
N ILE A 98 10.48 -28.57 17.34
CA ILE A 98 11.24 -29.19 16.26
C ILE A 98 10.46 -30.42 15.76
N LEU A 99 10.08 -30.42 14.48
CA LEU A 99 9.45 -31.56 13.83
C LEU A 99 10.54 -32.52 13.33
N CYS A 100 10.55 -33.74 13.87
CA CYS A 100 11.50 -34.81 13.53
C CYS A 100 10.80 -35.92 12.73
N GLY A 101 11.51 -36.49 11.74
CA GLY A 101 11.01 -37.65 10.99
C GLY A 101 11.98 -38.15 9.91
N GLY A 102 12.46 -39.38 10.07
CA GLY A 102 13.58 -39.90 9.28
C GLY A 102 14.88 -39.14 9.59
N LYS A 103 15.68 -38.82 8.58
CA LYS A 103 16.93 -38.03 8.73
C LYS A 103 16.73 -36.50 8.73
N THR A 104 15.49 -35.99 8.91
CA THR A 104 15.23 -34.54 8.87
C THR A 104 14.62 -34.03 10.16
N GLU A 105 15.18 -32.92 10.64
CA GLU A 105 14.63 -32.09 11.72
C GLU A 105 14.30 -30.71 11.16
N VAL A 106 13.15 -30.16 11.54
CA VAL A 106 12.68 -28.84 11.08
C VAL A 106 12.20 -28.04 12.28
N LYS A 107 12.96 -27.01 12.67
CA LYS A 107 12.48 -26.00 13.61
C LYS A 107 11.24 -25.33 13.03
N LEU A 108 10.11 -25.42 13.73
CA LEU A 108 8.88 -24.79 13.27
C LEU A 108 8.98 -23.27 13.35
N SER A 109 9.75 -22.72 14.29
CA SER A 109 10.01 -21.28 14.47
C SER A 109 10.47 -20.60 13.17
N ASP A 110 11.47 -21.17 12.50
CA ASP A 110 12.34 -20.50 11.51
C ASP A 110 11.66 -20.20 10.15
N GLY A 111 10.36 -20.49 10.06
CA GLY A 111 9.62 -20.55 8.82
C GLY A 111 9.95 -21.84 8.08
N ILE A 112 8.92 -22.59 7.68
CA ILE A 112 9.12 -23.88 7.02
C ILE A 112 9.52 -23.63 5.55
N GLN A 113 10.78 -23.23 5.31
CA GLN A 113 11.38 -23.24 3.97
C GLN A 113 11.57 -24.68 3.44
N ALA A 114 11.65 -25.66 4.35
CA ALA A 114 12.01 -27.04 4.03
C ALA A 114 10.88 -27.91 3.43
N VAL A 115 9.62 -27.47 3.39
CA VAL A 115 8.48 -28.29 2.91
C VAL A 115 7.70 -27.55 1.82
N SER A 116 7.62 -28.17 0.63
CA SER A 116 7.09 -27.51 -0.58
C SER A 116 5.57 -27.33 -0.53
N GLY A 117 5.14 -26.07 -0.51
CA GLY A 117 3.74 -25.68 -0.36
C GLY A 117 3.49 -25.19 1.06
N GLY A 118 3.69 -23.90 1.28
CA GLY A 118 3.64 -23.28 2.61
C GLY A 118 2.33 -23.58 3.33
N LEU A 119 2.44 -24.35 4.43
CA LEU A 119 1.35 -24.57 5.37
C LEU A 119 0.76 -23.23 5.81
N ASN A 120 -0.57 -23.15 5.96
CA ASN A 120 -1.22 -21.92 6.39
C ASN A 120 -0.63 -21.52 7.76
N ILE A 121 -0.17 -20.27 7.88
CA ILE A 121 0.42 -19.74 9.12
C ILE A 121 -0.56 -19.92 10.29
N SER A 122 -1.87 -19.82 10.01
CA SER A 122 -2.95 -20.08 10.97
C SER A 122 -2.93 -21.54 11.47
N GLU A 123 -2.80 -22.53 10.57
CA GLU A 123 -2.75 -23.95 10.94
C GLU A 123 -1.48 -24.29 11.73
N LYS A 124 -0.35 -23.70 11.35
CA LYS A 124 0.91 -23.80 12.11
C LYS A 124 0.74 -23.25 13.53
N ARG A 125 0.19 -22.03 13.67
CA ARG A 125 -0.05 -21.40 14.98
C ARG A 125 -0.94 -22.27 15.86
N LEU A 126 -2.02 -22.81 15.31
CA LEU A 126 -2.92 -23.71 16.03
C LEU A 126 -2.22 -25.01 16.46
N ALA A 127 -1.46 -25.65 15.57
CA ALA A 127 -0.73 -26.87 15.92
C ALA A 127 0.32 -26.63 17.03
N ILE A 128 1.11 -25.56 16.96
CA ILE A 128 2.09 -25.22 18.00
C ILE A 128 1.38 -24.87 19.32
N ARG A 129 0.22 -24.20 19.28
CA ARG A 129 -0.60 -23.94 20.47
C ARG A 129 -1.14 -25.24 21.11
N GLN A 130 -1.64 -26.20 20.32
CA GLN A 130 -2.06 -27.50 20.85
C GLN A 130 -0.88 -28.29 21.45
N ILE A 131 0.30 -28.23 20.83
CA ILE A 131 1.54 -28.81 21.36
C ILE A 131 1.89 -28.19 22.72
N PHE A 132 1.89 -26.85 22.85
CA PHE A 132 2.14 -26.19 24.14
C PHE A 132 1.09 -26.57 25.19
N GLN A 133 -0.19 -26.63 24.83
CA GLN A 133 -1.24 -27.09 25.75
C GLN A 133 -1.00 -28.52 26.25
N LYS A 134 -0.46 -29.42 25.42
CA LYS A 134 -0.12 -30.78 25.85
C LYS A 134 1.07 -30.81 26.82
N VAL A 135 2.12 -30.04 26.54
CA VAL A 135 3.28 -29.89 27.45
C VAL A 135 2.84 -29.28 28.79
N PHE A 136 1.98 -28.25 28.76
CA PHE A 136 1.39 -27.65 29.96
C PHE A 136 0.63 -28.68 30.81
N GLN A 137 -0.21 -29.51 30.18
CA GLN A 137 -0.98 -30.56 30.86
C GLN A 137 -0.09 -31.65 31.49
N ARG A 138 1.07 -31.95 30.89
CA ARG A 138 2.00 -32.98 31.38
C ARG A 138 2.85 -32.54 32.56
N HIS A 139 3.08 -31.23 32.71
CA HIS A 139 3.99 -30.67 33.71
C HIS A 139 3.31 -29.70 34.69
N PRO A 140 2.27 -30.13 35.44
CA PRO A 140 1.58 -29.28 36.41
C PRO A 140 2.51 -28.81 37.56
N GLU A 141 3.61 -29.50 37.81
CA GLU A 141 4.67 -29.10 38.76
C GLU A 141 5.46 -27.87 38.28
N ILE A 142 5.61 -27.69 36.96
CA ILE A 142 6.30 -26.56 36.32
C ILE A 142 5.33 -25.41 36.04
N PHE A 143 4.16 -25.70 35.50
CA PHE A 143 3.24 -24.68 34.97
C PHE A 143 1.99 -24.43 35.83
N GLY A 144 1.71 -25.28 36.83
CA GLY A 144 0.43 -25.29 37.52
C GLY A 144 -0.71 -25.80 36.63
N THR A 145 -1.96 -25.54 37.03
CA THR A 145 -3.17 -26.03 36.34
C THR A 145 -3.96 -24.94 35.61
N ASN A 146 -3.71 -23.65 35.91
CA ASN A 146 -4.47 -22.55 35.32
C ASN A 146 -3.81 -21.99 34.05
N PHE A 147 -4.19 -22.50 32.88
CA PHE A 147 -3.68 -22.01 31.59
C PHE A 147 -3.95 -20.52 31.33
N LEU A 148 -4.94 -19.90 32.00
CA LEU A 148 -5.22 -18.47 31.85
C LEU A 148 -4.06 -17.57 32.29
N HIS A 149 -3.11 -18.09 33.07
CA HIS A 149 -1.91 -17.40 33.54
C HIS A 149 -0.77 -17.35 32.49
N TYR A 150 -0.98 -17.92 31.31
CA TYR A 150 0.02 -18.06 30.24
C TYR A 150 -0.52 -17.56 28.91
N THR A 151 0.18 -16.62 28.28
CA THR A 151 -0.11 -16.16 26.92
C THR A 151 1.05 -16.52 25.98
N PHE A 152 0.77 -16.71 24.69
CA PHE A 152 1.75 -17.26 23.75
C PHE A 152 1.60 -16.61 22.37
N ASP A 153 2.71 -16.24 21.73
CA ASP A 153 2.75 -15.69 20.37
C ASP A 153 2.44 -16.74 19.25
N CYS A 154 2.16 -17.99 19.65
CA CYS A 154 1.98 -19.14 18.78
C CYS A 154 3.19 -19.42 17.85
N ALA A 155 4.39 -19.04 18.30
CA ALA A 155 5.65 -19.23 17.59
C ALA A 155 6.78 -19.70 18.53
N THR A 156 7.26 -18.85 19.44
CA THR A 156 8.40 -19.14 20.33
C THR A 156 8.34 -18.47 21.71
N THR A 157 7.62 -17.37 21.89
CA THR A 157 7.67 -16.60 23.15
C THR A 157 6.38 -16.73 23.95
N ILE A 158 6.49 -17.33 25.13
CA ILE A 158 5.41 -17.45 26.12
C ILE A 158 5.69 -16.44 27.24
N TYR A 159 4.63 -15.82 27.76
CA TYR A 159 4.70 -15.01 28.97
C TYR A 159 3.79 -15.59 30.04
N ALA A 160 4.30 -15.68 31.27
CA ALA A 160 3.56 -16.10 32.45
C ALA A 160 3.42 -14.95 33.44
N VAL A 161 2.27 -14.87 34.12
CA VAL A 161 2.10 -13.95 35.26
C VAL A 161 3.01 -14.35 36.44
N GLU A 162 3.34 -13.40 37.29
CA GLU A 162 4.25 -13.60 38.43
C GLU A 162 3.76 -14.74 39.35
N GLY A 163 4.66 -15.65 39.71
CA GLY A 163 4.36 -16.81 40.57
C GLY A 163 3.64 -17.99 39.90
N ALA A 164 3.20 -17.88 38.64
CA ALA A 164 2.55 -19.00 37.94
C ALA A 164 3.55 -20.08 37.50
N TYR A 165 4.69 -19.67 36.94
CA TYR A 165 5.74 -20.58 36.46
C TYR A 165 6.73 -20.91 37.59
N LYS A 166 6.94 -22.21 37.83
CA LYS A 166 7.74 -22.76 38.94
C LYS A 166 9.00 -23.50 38.49
N GLY A 167 9.28 -23.57 37.19
CA GLY A 167 10.44 -24.29 36.64
C GLY A 167 11.82 -23.66 36.94
N GLY A 168 11.86 -22.39 37.34
CA GLY A 168 13.12 -21.65 37.55
C GLY A 168 13.91 -21.52 36.24
N GLU A 169 15.23 -21.68 36.32
CA GLU A 169 16.11 -21.65 35.13
C GLU A 169 16.23 -23.03 34.43
N LYS A 170 15.49 -24.05 34.89
CA LYS A 170 15.59 -25.40 34.31
C LYS A 170 15.09 -25.42 32.87
N LYS A 171 15.89 -26.02 32.00
CA LYS A 171 15.51 -26.38 30.64
C LYS A 171 14.65 -27.64 30.68
N LEU A 172 13.42 -27.56 30.17
CA LEU A 172 12.54 -28.70 29.93
C LEU A 172 12.76 -29.18 28.50
N GLU A 173 13.01 -30.47 28.33
CA GLU A 173 13.03 -31.14 27.03
C GLU A 173 11.99 -32.26 27.03
N GLU A 174 11.03 -32.19 26.12
CA GLU A 174 9.89 -33.11 26.04
C GLU A 174 9.75 -33.65 24.61
N THR A 175 9.30 -34.89 24.45
CA THR A 175 9.06 -35.51 23.13
C THR A 175 7.61 -35.95 23.00
N LEU A 176 6.91 -35.43 21.98
CA LEU A 176 5.51 -35.74 21.70
C LEU A 176 5.32 -36.44 20.35
N GLN A 177 4.45 -37.44 20.32
CA GLN A 177 4.14 -38.34 19.23
C GLN A 177 2.63 -38.37 18.98
N GLN A 178 2.18 -39.04 17.91
CA GLN A 178 0.74 -39.17 17.60
C GLN A 178 -0.09 -39.73 18.76
N SER A 179 0.45 -40.69 19.52
CA SER A 179 -0.21 -41.34 20.66
C SER A 179 -0.47 -40.41 21.85
N ASP A 180 0.18 -39.26 21.91
CA ASP A 180 0.11 -38.33 23.04
C ASP A 180 -1.06 -37.33 22.93
N PHE A 181 -1.80 -37.38 21.83
CA PHE A 181 -2.89 -36.47 21.50
C PHE A 181 -4.22 -37.21 21.34
N THR A 182 -5.32 -36.57 21.69
CA THR A 182 -6.66 -37.06 21.34
C THR A 182 -6.88 -36.98 19.82
N GLU A 183 -7.89 -37.68 19.30
CA GLU A 183 -8.22 -37.62 17.87
C GLU A 183 -8.49 -36.19 17.38
N GLU A 184 -9.17 -35.36 18.18
CA GLU A 184 -9.46 -33.97 17.85
C GLU A 184 -8.21 -33.06 17.90
N GLU A 185 -7.34 -33.24 18.90
CA GLU A 185 -6.05 -32.55 18.97
C GLU A 185 -5.17 -32.92 17.78
N TRP A 186 -5.07 -34.22 17.48
CA TRP A 186 -4.29 -34.74 16.37
C TRP A 186 -4.83 -34.28 15.01
N LYS A 187 -6.14 -34.15 14.83
CA LYS A 187 -6.77 -33.58 13.62
C LYS A 187 -6.37 -32.13 13.33
N THR A 188 -5.89 -31.40 14.34
CA THR A 188 -5.31 -30.06 14.16
C THR A 188 -3.82 -30.15 13.82
N ILE A 189 -3.07 -31.01 14.52
CA ILE A 189 -1.61 -31.16 14.36
C ILE A 189 -1.25 -31.88 13.05
N SER A 190 -2.01 -32.90 12.64
CA SER A 190 -1.78 -33.66 11.41
C SER A 190 -1.85 -32.81 10.13
N ARG A 191 -2.48 -31.63 10.20
CA ARG A 191 -2.50 -30.64 9.12
C ARG A 191 -1.12 -30.08 8.80
N ILE A 192 -0.20 -30.03 9.76
CA ILE A 192 1.19 -29.62 9.48
C ILE A 192 2.12 -30.78 9.13
N LEU A 193 1.62 -32.02 9.18
CA LEU A 193 2.39 -33.23 8.93
C LEU A 193 2.20 -33.76 7.51
N ARG A 194 3.28 -34.28 6.92
CA ARG A 194 3.28 -34.89 5.57
C ARG A 194 3.96 -36.25 5.49
N ARG A 195 4.71 -36.63 6.52
CA ARG A 195 5.44 -37.91 6.60
C ARG A 195 4.86 -38.75 7.73
N GLN A 196 4.79 -40.05 7.52
CA GLN A 196 4.47 -41.01 8.58
C GLN A 196 5.63 -41.08 9.59
N LYS A 197 5.34 -41.56 10.81
CA LYS A 197 6.32 -41.72 11.91
C LYS A 197 7.07 -40.41 12.21
N THR A 198 6.32 -39.31 12.32
CA THR A 198 6.82 -38.00 12.74
C THR A 198 6.55 -37.77 14.23
N PHE A 199 7.47 -37.10 14.91
CA PHE A 199 7.36 -36.71 16.31
C PHE A 199 7.90 -35.28 16.50
N PHE A 200 7.62 -34.67 17.63
CA PHE A 200 8.04 -33.32 17.99
C PHE A 200 9.01 -33.37 19.18
N LYS A 201 10.17 -32.74 19.07
CA LYS A 201 10.99 -32.35 20.22
C LYS A 201 10.59 -30.94 20.63
N ILE A 202 10.30 -30.73 21.91
CA ILE A 202 10.00 -29.43 22.48
C ILE A 202 11.12 -29.08 23.46
N ILE A 203 11.69 -27.89 23.31
CA ILE A 203 12.69 -27.34 24.23
C ILE A 203 12.10 -26.06 24.83
N LEU A 204 11.95 -26.00 26.15
CA LEU A 204 11.40 -24.85 26.85
C LEU A 204 12.32 -24.40 27.99
N SER A 205 12.56 -23.09 28.11
CA SER A 205 13.32 -22.50 29.22
C SER A 205 12.87 -21.08 29.53
N ALA A 206 13.04 -20.66 30.78
CA ALA A 206 12.95 -19.24 31.13
C ALA A 206 14.14 -18.48 30.52
N ASN A 207 13.88 -17.28 29.98
CA ASN A 207 14.91 -16.47 29.30
C ASN A 207 14.83 -14.96 29.60
N GLY A 208 14.03 -14.55 30.59
CA GLY A 208 14.01 -13.18 31.07
C GLY A 208 12.78 -12.80 31.88
N VAL A 209 12.72 -11.53 32.25
CA VAL A 209 11.63 -10.91 32.99
C VAL A 209 11.23 -9.60 32.31
N VAL A 210 9.93 -9.36 32.16
CA VAL A 210 9.38 -8.09 31.66
C VAL A 210 8.74 -7.35 32.82
N TYR A 211 9.12 -6.10 33.05
CA TYR A 211 8.64 -5.27 34.14
C TYR A 211 7.42 -4.46 33.69
N ALA A 212 6.34 -4.48 34.47
CA ALA A 212 5.15 -3.66 34.24
C ALA A 212 5.22 -2.30 34.96
N ASP A 213 5.97 -2.23 36.07
CA ASP A 213 6.16 -1.02 36.88
C ASP A 213 7.64 -0.72 37.24
N GLY A 214 7.87 0.46 37.83
CA GLY A 214 9.18 0.90 38.33
C GLY A 214 10.19 1.37 37.25
N PRO A 215 11.44 1.69 37.65
CA PRO A 215 12.44 2.25 36.73
C PRO A 215 12.78 1.33 35.55
N ASN A 216 12.79 0.01 35.78
CA ASN A 216 13.07 -0.98 34.75
C ASN A 216 11.97 -1.03 33.68
N ALA A 217 10.71 -0.72 34.01
CA ALA A 217 9.63 -0.65 33.04
C ALA A 217 9.87 0.44 31.98
N MET A 218 10.61 1.50 32.35
CA MET A 218 10.88 2.66 31.49
C MET A 218 12.03 2.44 30.49
N ALA A 219 12.79 1.34 30.58
CA ALA A 219 13.84 1.03 29.61
C ALA A 219 13.26 0.64 28.25
N ASP A 220 13.83 1.12 27.14
CA ASP A 220 13.20 0.96 25.81
C ASP A 220 13.06 -0.49 25.34
N LYS A 221 14.02 -1.36 25.68
CA LYS A 221 13.91 -2.81 25.43
C LYS A 221 12.74 -3.42 26.21
N ASN A 222 12.52 -2.99 27.46
CA ASN A 222 11.41 -3.47 28.27
C ASN A 222 10.07 -2.95 27.74
N LYS A 223 9.98 -1.66 27.39
CA LYS A 223 8.79 -1.06 26.75
C LYS A 223 8.34 -1.84 25.52
N GLN A 224 9.26 -2.21 24.63
CA GLN A 224 8.96 -3.00 23.44
C GLN A 224 8.46 -4.41 23.78
N GLU A 225 9.04 -5.07 24.77
CA GLU A 225 8.60 -6.40 25.20
C GLU A 225 7.26 -6.36 25.95
N LEU A 226 7.02 -5.33 26.77
CA LEU A 226 5.75 -5.09 27.45
C LEU A 226 4.60 -4.85 26.45
N VAL A 227 4.85 -4.11 25.37
CA VAL A 227 3.92 -3.99 24.23
C VAL A 227 3.64 -5.36 23.61
N ARG A 228 4.62 -6.26 23.50
CA ARG A 228 4.41 -7.63 23.01
C ARG A 228 3.61 -8.49 23.99
N VAL A 229 3.78 -8.35 25.31
CA VAL A 229 2.93 -9.01 26.31
C VAL A 229 1.47 -8.56 26.12
N VAL A 230 1.22 -7.26 26.08
CA VAL A 230 -0.15 -6.75 25.88
C VAL A 230 -0.71 -7.18 24.53
N GLU A 231 0.10 -7.19 23.47
CA GLU A 231 -0.28 -7.67 22.13
C GLU A 231 -0.70 -9.14 22.13
N THR A 232 0.04 -10.05 22.78
CA THR A 232 -0.32 -11.48 22.87
C THR A 232 -1.55 -11.70 23.75
N VAL A 233 -1.60 -11.10 24.95
CA VAL A 233 -2.76 -11.19 25.87
C VAL A 233 -4.05 -10.75 25.19
N THR A 234 -4.04 -9.62 24.49
CA THR A 234 -5.23 -9.07 23.81
C THR A 234 -5.56 -9.76 22.47
N SER A 235 -4.68 -10.62 21.96
CA SER A 235 -4.90 -11.41 20.74
C SER A 235 -5.28 -12.88 21.00
N GLU A 236 -5.22 -13.38 22.25
CA GLU A 236 -5.42 -14.81 22.54
C GLU A 236 -6.80 -15.35 22.11
N ALA A 237 -7.85 -14.53 22.17
CA ALA A 237 -9.20 -14.89 21.69
C ALA A 237 -9.25 -15.21 20.17
N LEU A 238 -8.24 -14.79 19.40
CA LEU A 238 -8.13 -14.99 17.95
C LEU A 238 -7.36 -16.26 17.58
N ASN A 239 -6.73 -16.94 18.54
CA ASN A 239 -5.89 -18.12 18.33
C ASN A 239 -6.73 -19.42 18.23
N THR A 240 -7.74 -19.42 17.35
CA THR A 240 -8.69 -20.52 17.16
C THR A 240 -8.92 -20.83 15.67
N ASN A 241 -9.50 -21.99 15.36
CA ASN A 241 -9.81 -22.41 13.99
C ASN A 241 -10.95 -21.59 13.31
N THR A 242 -11.54 -20.61 14.01
CA THR A 242 -12.59 -19.75 13.46
C THR A 242 -12.07 -18.50 12.76
N TYR A 243 -10.75 -18.28 12.77
CA TYR A 243 -10.10 -17.11 12.17
C TYR A 243 -8.96 -17.53 11.22
N LEU A 244 -8.79 -16.78 10.13
CA LEU A 244 -7.57 -16.79 9.34
C LEU A 244 -6.70 -15.59 9.73
N GLN A 245 -5.41 -15.82 9.97
CA GLN A 245 -4.44 -14.78 10.32
C GLN A 245 -3.41 -14.61 9.19
N TYR A 246 -3.31 -13.39 8.65
CA TYR A 246 -2.38 -12.99 7.59
C TYR A 246 -1.57 -11.77 8.01
N GLY A 247 -0.43 -12.01 8.67
CA GLY A 247 0.31 -10.95 9.36
C GLY A 247 -0.50 -10.46 10.56
N SER A 248 -0.76 -9.15 10.63
CA SER A 248 -1.65 -8.54 11.64
C SER A 248 -3.15 -8.61 11.27
N GLN A 249 -3.49 -9.06 10.06
CA GLN A 249 -4.87 -9.08 9.57
C GLN A 249 -5.58 -10.38 9.94
N THR A 250 -6.74 -10.26 10.58
CA THR A 250 -7.58 -11.37 11.03
C THR A 250 -8.91 -11.37 10.27
N PHE A 251 -9.32 -12.53 9.76
CA PHE A 251 -10.57 -12.70 9.00
C PHE A 251 -11.43 -13.79 9.64
N PRO A 252 -12.64 -13.47 10.14
CA PRO A 252 -13.59 -14.46 10.65
C PRO A 252 -14.06 -15.42 9.54
N MET A 253 -14.04 -16.72 9.83
CA MET A 253 -14.44 -17.78 8.87
C MET A 253 -15.92 -18.15 8.95
N ARG A 254 -16.54 -18.02 10.13
CA ARG A 254 -17.96 -18.36 10.34
C ARG A 254 -18.93 -17.35 9.70
N GLU A 255 -18.45 -16.14 9.42
CA GLU A 255 -19.23 -15.12 8.70
C GLU A 255 -19.35 -15.47 7.22
N GLN A 256 -20.52 -15.16 6.65
CA GLN A 256 -20.69 -15.18 5.20
C GLN A 256 -19.83 -14.08 4.54
N PRO A 257 -19.34 -14.29 3.31
CA PRO A 257 -18.64 -13.25 2.57
C PRO A 257 -19.53 -12.01 2.39
N MET A 258 -18.93 -10.82 2.44
CA MET A 258 -19.66 -9.57 2.20
C MET A 258 -20.27 -9.51 0.80
N MET A 259 -19.59 -10.10 -0.18
CA MET A 259 -20.08 -10.27 -1.54
C MET A 259 -19.29 -11.34 -2.30
N LYS A 260 -19.85 -11.82 -3.41
CA LYS A 260 -19.18 -12.70 -4.38
C LYS A 260 -19.13 -11.98 -5.74
N PRO A 261 -18.02 -11.30 -6.09
CA PRO A 261 -17.93 -10.51 -7.33
C PRO A 261 -17.92 -11.36 -8.61
N ASP A 262 -17.50 -12.63 -8.52
CA ASP A 262 -17.59 -13.61 -9.60
C ASP A 262 -17.77 -15.03 -9.01
N ALA A 263 -17.94 -16.04 -9.87
CA ALA A 263 -18.14 -17.43 -9.46
C ALA A 263 -16.93 -18.08 -8.73
N THR A 264 -15.77 -17.42 -8.74
CA THR A 264 -14.48 -17.94 -8.26
C THR A 264 -13.91 -17.19 -7.06
N SER A 265 -14.50 -16.04 -6.72
CA SER A 265 -13.93 -15.09 -5.76
C SER A 265 -14.99 -14.65 -4.76
N GLU A 266 -14.59 -14.48 -3.50
CA GLU A 266 -15.42 -13.93 -2.43
C GLU A 266 -14.68 -12.82 -1.70
N ILE A 267 -15.36 -11.73 -1.35
CA ILE A 267 -14.76 -10.63 -0.57
C ILE A 267 -15.21 -10.80 0.88
N ARG A 268 -14.23 -10.99 1.78
CA ARG A 268 -14.48 -11.16 3.22
C ARG A 268 -14.16 -9.89 3.99
N PHE A 269 -14.97 -9.67 5.03
CA PHE A 269 -14.64 -8.78 6.12
C PHE A 269 -13.49 -9.34 6.94
N GLY A 270 -12.68 -8.45 7.51
CA GLY A 270 -11.70 -8.76 8.52
C GLY A 270 -11.31 -7.48 9.25
N PHE A 271 -10.30 -7.59 10.09
CA PHE A 271 -9.76 -6.45 10.83
C PHE A 271 -8.27 -6.61 11.05
N ASP A 272 -7.66 -5.53 11.51
CA ASP A 272 -6.23 -5.43 11.76
C ASP A 272 -6.11 -4.77 13.12
N LYS A 273 -5.33 -5.39 14.00
CA LYS A 273 -5.21 -5.02 15.41
C LYS A 273 -3.73 -4.91 15.74
N ALA A 274 -3.36 -3.82 16.41
CA ALA A 274 -1.99 -3.57 16.83
C ALA A 274 -1.96 -2.74 18.12
N VAL A 275 -1.26 -3.25 19.13
CA VAL A 275 -0.86 -2.52 20.34
C VAL A 275 0.45 -1.76 20.07
N ARG A 276 0.55 -0.54 20.60
CA ARG A 276 1.78 0.28 20.58
C ARG A 276 1.82 1.23 21.78
N LEU A 277 2.97 1.84 22.02
CA LEU A 277 3.05 3.05 22.82
C LEU A 277 2.63 4.27 21.97
N ALA A 278 1.91 5.18 22.60
CA ALA A 278 1.65 6.52 22.10
C ALA A 278 2.13 7.54 23.14
N GLU A 279 2.37 8.77 22.70
CA GLU A 279 2.32 9.92 23.60
C GLU A 279 0.93 9.95 24.24
N GLY A 280 0.80 9.95 25.56
CA GLY A 280 -0.49 10.00 26.26
C GLY A 280 -0.88 11.42 26.67
N THR A 281 -1.66 11.54 27.73
CA THR A 281 -1.98 12.84 28.34
C THR A 281 -0.72 13.47 28.96
N ASP A 282 -0.54 14.78 28.79
CA ASP A 282 0.60 15.56 29.30
C ASP A 282 1.99 15.01 28.93
N GLY A 283 2.09 14.30 27.80
CA GLY A 283 3.33 13.71 27.29
C GLY A 283 3.74 12.39 27.96
N VAL A 284 3.00 11.89 28.95
CA VAL A 284 3.27 10.61 29.62
C VAL A 284 2.94 9.46 28.65
N PRO A 285 3.87 8.52 28.36
CA PRO A 285 3.59 7.44 27.41
C PRO A 285 2.43 6.52 27.86
N GLU A 286 1.52 6.23 26.94
CA GLU A 286 0.32 5.40 27.16
C GLU A 286 0.35 4.18 26.23
N ILE A 287 -0.03 2.99 26.73
CA ILE A 287 -0.23 1.81 25.86
C ILE A 287 -1.61 1.92 25.23
N VAL A 288 -1.65 1.85 23.90
CA VAL A 288 -2.90 1.98 23.13
C VAL A 288 -3.06 0.85 22.13
N MET A 289 -4.30 0.38 21.97
CA MET A 289 -4.68 -0.64 20.98
C MET A 289 -5.44 0.03 19.83
N SER A 290 -4.97 -0.18 18.61
CA SER A 290 -5.63 0.31 17.39
C SER A 290 -6.34 -0.83 16.66
N ILE A 291 -7.54 -0.58 16.15
CA ILE A 291 -8.36 -1.55 15.39
C ILE A 291 -8.83 -0.90 14.08
N ASP A 292 -8.42 -1.42 12.92
CA ASP A 292 -8.82 -0.91 11.61
C ASP A 292 -9.56 -1.99 10.82
N THR A 293 -10.72 -1.67 10.25
CA THR A 293 -11.48 -2.63 9.44
C THR A 293 -10.76 -2.93 8.13
N LYS A 294 -10.82 -4.18 7.70
CA LYS A 294 -10.24 -4.66 6.44
C LYS A 294 -11.29 -5.36 5.59
N GLN A 295 -11.01 -5.35 4.30
CA GLN A 295 -11.68 -6.19 3.31
C GLN A 295 -10.58 -6.85 2.49
N SER A 296 -10.77 -8.10 2.11
CA SER A 296 -9.87 -8.78 1.18
C SER A 296 -10.63 -9.79 0.32
N PRO A 297 -10.26 -9.92 -0.97
CA PRO A 297 -10.74 -11.03 -1.77
C PRO A 297 -9.99 -12.32 -1.39
N PHE A 298 -10.75 -13.40 -1.42
CA PHE A 298 -10.35 -14.78 -1.23
C PHE A 298 -10.88 -15.59 -2.41
N VAL A 299 -10.21 -16.71 -2.72
CA VAL A 299 -10.75 -17.68 -3.67
C VAL A 299 -11.91 -18.40 -3.01
N ALA A 300 -13.03 -18.51 -3.70
CA ALA A 300 -14.19 -19.25 -3.21
C ALA A 300 -13.86 -20.75 -3.10
N ALA A 301 -14.44 -21.43 -2.12
CA ALA A 301 -14.35 -22.89 -2.02
C ALA A 301 -15.14 -23.53 -3.17
N THR A 302 -14.45 -24.16 -4.11
CA THR A 302 -15.05 -24.70 -5.35
C THR A 302 -14.14 -25.74 -6.00
N SER A 303 -14.66 -26.57 -6.92
CA SER A 303 -13.82 -27.43 -7.76
C SER A 303 -12.91 -26.61 -8.68
N VAL A 304 -11.75 -27.20 -9.01
CA VAL A 304 -10.85 -26.61 -10.02
C VAL A 304 -11.54 -26.57 -11.39
N MET A 305 -12.45 -27.50 -11.68
CA MET A 305 -13.28 -27.49 -12.89
C MET A 305 -14.07 -26.20 -13.03
N LYS A 306 -14.87 -25.81 -12.02
CA LYS A 306 -15.65 -24.57 -12.04
C LYS A 306 -14.75 -23.34 -12.16
N PHE A 307 -13.64 -23.34 -11.43
CA PHE A 307 -12.66 -22.25 -11.48
C PHE A 307 -12.08 -22.06 -12.89
N MET A 308 -11.66 -23.16 -13.53
CA MET A 308 -11.08 -23.17 -14.87
C MET A 308 -12.11 -22.72 -15.92
N CYS A 309 -13.34 -23.23 -15.90
CA CYS A 309 -14.40 -22.80 -16.83
C CYS A 309 -14.72 -21.29 -16.71
N SER A 310 -14.84 -20.78 -15.48
CA SER A 310 -15.09 -19.35 -15.25
C SER A 310 -13.94 -18.47 -15.75
N LYS A 311 -12.68 -18.88 -15.53
CA LYS A 311 -11.50 -18.15 -16.02
C LYS A 311 -11.28 -18.30 -17.52
N PHE A 312 -11.71 -19.41 -18.13
CA PHE A 312 -11.70 -19.62 -19.57
C PHE A 312 -12.70 -18.69 -20.28
N SER A 313 -13.91 -18.53 -19.72
CA SER A 313 -14.90 -17.56 -20.21
C SER A 313 -14.39 -16.12 -20.10
N GLU A 314 -13.82 -15.74 -18.96
CA GLU A 314 -13.19 -14.42 -18.75
C GLU A 314 -12.04 -14.17 -19.75
N ALA A 315 -11.20 -15.17 -19.99
CA ALA A 315 -10.08 -15.09 -20.92
C ALA A 315 -10.50 -14.84 -22.38
N LYS A 316 -11.68 -15.36 -22.77
CA LYS A 316 -12.34 -15.14 -24.08
C LYS A 316 -13.20 -13.87 -24.16
N GLY A 317 -13.20 -13.02 -23.12
CA GLY A 317 -13.98 -11.77 -23.10
C GLY A 317 -15.49 -11.96 -22.95
N ARG A 318 -15.96 -13.19 -22.65
CA ARG A 318 -17.36 -13.42 -22.27
C ARG A 318 -17.51 -13.03 -20.79
N GLY A 319 -18.55 -12.26 -20.47
CA GLY A 319 -18.85 -11.89 -19.08
C GLY A 319 -19.05 -13.13 -18.20
N ALA A 320 -18.57 -13.10 -16.96
CA ALA A 320 -18.55 -14.26 -16.09
C ALA A 320 -19.96 -14.87 -15.91
N PRO A 321 -20.17 -16.18 -16.20
CA PRO A 321 -21.45 -16.83 -15.96
C PRO A 321 -21.76 -16.87 -14.46
N GLY A 322 -23.00 -16.54 -14.10
CA GLY A 322 -23.47 -16.54 -12.71
C GLY A 322 -23.77 -15.17 -12.08
N ALA A 323 -23.61 -14.05 -12.79
CA ALA A 323 -23.95 -12.71 -12.29
C ALA A 323 -25.47 -12.40 -12.24
N SER A 324 -26.30 -13.37 -11.86
CA SER A 324 -27.73 -13.19 -11.60
C SER A 324 -27.94 -12.50 -10.24
N GLY A 325 -27.68 -11.20 -10.15
CA GLY A 325 -27.87 -10.45 -8.90
C GLY A 325 -26.99 -9.22 -8.66
N ALA A 326 -26.31 -8.66 -9.68
CA ALA A 326 -25.58 -7.41 -9.55
C ALA A 326 -26.01 -6.42 -10.65
N GLN A 327 -26.55 -5.27 -10.25
CA GLN A 327 -27.01 -4.23 -11.18
C GLN A 327 -25.89 -3.74 -12.09
N ARG A 328 -26.21 -3.54 -13.37
CA ARG A 328 -25.36 -2.79 -14.31
C ARG A 328 -25.03 -1.43 -13.71
N GLY A 329 -23.74 -1.12 -13.55
CA GLY A 329 -23.27 0.14 -12.96
C GLY A 329 -23.65 1.38 -13.79
N ARG A 330 -24.83 1.95 -13.51
CA ARG A 330 -25.20 3.30 -13.95
C ARG A 330 -24.46 4.34 -13.11
N GLY A 331 -23.30 4.77 -13.60
CA GLY A 331 -22.73 6.06 -13.20
C GLY A 331 -23.47 7.20 -13.89
N GLY A 332 -24.56 7.68 -13.28
CA GLY A 332 -25.35 8.80 -13.82
C GLY A 332 -26.41 9.27 -12.84
N TYR A 333 -26.30 10.51 -12.37
CA TYR A 333 -27.35 11.20 -11.63
C TYR A 333 -28.49 11.59 -12.59
N GLY A 334 -29.74 11.26 -12.25
CA GLY A 334 -30.92 11.88 -12.84
C GLY A 334 -32.11 10.94 -13.14
N GLY A 335 -33.29 11.36 -12.70
CA GLY A 335 -34.57 11.09 -13.39
C GLY A 335 -35.43 9.93 -12.85
N ASP A 336 -36.58 10.28 -12.27
CA ASP A 336 -37.70 9.35 -12.04
C ASP A 336 -38.32 8.80 -13.33
N ARG A 337 -38.87 7.57 -13.26
CA ARG A 337 -40.31 7.26 -13.52
C ARG A 337 -40.56 5.74 -13.60
N ARG A 338 -41.72 5.33 -13.05
CA ARG A 338 -42.68 4.25 -13.41
C ARG A 338 -42.13 3.06 -14.24
N GLY A 339 -42.36 1.79 -13.91
CA GLY A 339 -43.46 1.17 -13.17
C GLY A 339 -44.26 0.25 -14.12
N GLY A 340 -44.22 -1.08 -13.92
CA GLY A 340 -44.89 -2.05 -14.79
C GLY A 340 -44.81 -3.50 -14.27
N HIS A 341 -45.95 -4.17 -14.17
CA HIS A 341 -46.08 -5.59 -13.80
C HIS A 341 -45.85 -6.52 -15.00
N HIS A 342 -45.37 -7.74 -14.74
CA HIS A 342 -45.90 -9.02 -15.26
C HIS A 342 -45.27 -10.15 -14.43
N ARG A 343 -46.07 -10.84 -13.59
CA ARG A 343 -46.80 -12.10 -13.84
C ARG A 343 -45.88 -13.31 -14.08
N GLN A 344 -46.02 -14.26 -13.16
CA GLN A 344 -45.50 -15.63 -13.27
C GLN A 344 -46.24 -16.36 -14.39
N ASP A 345 -45.55 -17.25 -15.10
CA ASP A 345 -46.18 -18.43 -15.65
C ASP A 345 -45.28 -19.65 -15.42
N SER A 346 -45.88 -20.68 -14.86
CA SER A 346 -45.27 -21.96 -14.55
C SER A 346 -45.93 -23.03 -15.41
N ARG A 347 -45.15 -23.86 -16.11
CA ARG A 347 -45.57 -25.24 -16.46
C ARG A 347 -44.42 -26.12 -16.94
N ASP A 348 -44.49 -27.36 -16.47
CA ASP A 348 -44.02 -28.63 -17.05
C ASP A 348 -42.70 -28.70 -17.85
N GLN A 349 -41.82 -29.57 -17.36
CA GLN A 349 -41.78 -30.94 -17.88
C GLN A 349 -41.24 -31.95 -16.85
N ARG A 350 -42.04 -32.98 -16.51
CA ARG A 350 -41.62 -34.19 -15.80
C ARG A 350 -41.78 -35.40 -16.72
N ARG A 351 -40.75 -36.27 -16.76
CA ARG A 351 -40.62 -37.67 -17.28
C ARG A 351 -39.31 -37.75 -18.10
N ARG A 352 -38.51 -38.82 -18.09
CA ARG A 352 -38.45 -40.08 -17.30
C ARG A 352 -37.08 -40.73 -17.57
N SER A 353 -36.37 -41.21 -16.56
CA SER A 353 -35.52 -42.42 -16.66
C SER A 353 -35.10 -42.89 -15.25
N ARG A 354 -34.94 -44.20 -15.08
CA ARG A 354 -34.73 -44.87 -13.78
C ARG A 354 -33.28 -45.35 -13.61
N SER A 355 -32.92 -45.59 -12.34
CA SER A 355 -31.94 -46.58 -11.86
C SER A 355 -30.51 -46.58 -12.41
N ARG A 356 -29.57 -46.00 -11.65
CA ARG A 356 -28.23 -46.57 -11.36
C ARG A 356 -27.85 -46.30 -9.89
N SER A 357 -26.87 -47.05 -9.41
CA SER A 357 -26.54 -47.38 -8.00
C SER A 357 -26.07 -46.23 -7.09
N PRO A 358 -26.12 -46.42 -5.75
CA PRO A 358 -25.83 -45.38 -4.76
C PRO A 358 -24.33 -45.22 -4.49
N ILE A 359 -23.70 -44.29 -5.22
CA ILE A 359 -22.60 -43.50 -4.68
C ILE A 359 -23.14 -42.08 -4.56
N GLU A 360 -23.10 -41.51 -3.36
CA GLU A 360 -23.70 -40.20 -3.08
C GLU A 360 -23.18 -39.14 -4.05
N ARG A 361 -24.07 -38.64 -4.91
CA ARG A 361 -23.80 -37.46 -5.73
C ARG A 361 -23.73 -36.25 -4.81
N SER A 362 -22.52 -35.96 -4.32
CA SER A 362 -22.11 -34.56 -4.15
C SER A 362 -22.47 -33.84 -5.46
N SER A 363 -23.41 -32.90 -5.40
CA SER A 363 -23.85 -32.16 -6.59
C SER A 363 -22.63 -31.48 -7.20
N LEU A 364 -22.26 -31.87 -8.42
CA LEU A 364 -21.12 -31.28 -9.12
C LEU A 364 -21.33 -29.77 -9.19
N ASP A 365 -20.38 -29.00 -8.68
CA ASP A 365 -20.50 -27.54 -8.59
C ASP A 365 -20.13 -26.82 -9.90
N TYR A 366 -19.88 -27.59 -10.96
CA TYR A 366 -19.51 -27.18 -12.31
C TYR A 366 -20.52 -27.70 -13.35
N ASN A 367 -20.60 -27.03 -14.49
CA ASN A 367 -21.46 -27.39 -15.62
C ASN A 367 -20.68 -28.27 -16.62
N GLU A 368 -21.09 -29.53 -16.82
CA GLU A 368 -20.40 -30.47 -17.72
C GLU A 368 -20.34 -29.95 -19.18
N ALA A 369 -21.30 -29.13 -19.64
CA ALA A 369 -21.27 -28.53 -20.98
C ALA A 369 -20.20 -27.43 -21.15
N GLU A 370 -19.98 -26.60 -20.12
CA GLU A 370 -18.90 -25.59 -20.10
C GLU A 370 -17.52 -26.24 -20.03
N VAL A 371 -17.43 -27.37 -19.32
CA VAL A 371 -16.22 -28.21 -19.28
C VAL A 371 -15.93 -28.79 -20.66
N GLN A 372 -16.95 -29.29 -21.36
CA GLN A 372 -16.79 -29.84 -22.71
C GLN A 372 -16.36 -28.76 -23.71
N GLU A 373 -16.95 -27.56 -23.71
CA GLU A 373 -16.49 -26.45 -24.57
C GLU A 373 -15.00 -26.13 -24.35
N MET A 374 -14.56 -26.12 -23.09
CA MET A 374 -13.15 -25.91 -22.73
C MET A 374 -12.25 -27.05 -23.23
N GLN A 375 -12.69 -28.31 -23.09
CA GLN A 375 -11.97 -29.49 -23.57
C GLN A 375 -11.82 -29.48 -25.10
N ASP A 376 -12.91 -29.23 -25.82
CA ASP A 376 -12.93 -29.16 -27.29
C ASP A 376 -12.06 -28.01 -27.82
N ALA A 377 -11.90 -26.94 -27.05
CA ALA A 377 -11.01 -25.83 -27.39
C ALA A 377 -9.53 -26.18 -27.20
N PHE A 378 -9.16 -26.86 -26.10
CA PHE A 378 -7.80 -27.36 -25.91
C PHE A 378 -7.41 -28.41 -26.95
N GLN A 379 -8.31 -29.34 -27.28
CA GLN A 379 -8.07 -30.37 -28.28
C GLN A 379 -7.83 -29.79 -29.70
N ARG A 380 -8.33 -28.58 -29.98
CA ARG A 380 -8.10 -27.85 -31.24
C ARG A 380 -6.79 -27.05 -31.29
N GLY A 381 -6.00 -26.99 -30.22
CA GLY A 381 -4.66 -26.40 -30.19
C GLY A 381 -4.56 -24.86 -30.26
N ASN A 382 -5.61 -24.15 -30.65
CA ASN A 382 -5.56 -22.70 -30.98
C ASN A 382 -5.71 -21.73 -29.78
N GLU A 383 -5.40 -22.17 -28.56
CA GLU A 383 -5.76 -21.46 -27.31
C GLU A 383 -4.55 -21.08 -26.43
N GLU A 384 -3.34 -20.99 -26.99
CA GLU A 384 -2.08 -20.75 -26.23
C GLU A 384 -2.16 -19.51 -25.31
N LYS A 385 -2.70 -18.39 -25.80
CA LYS A 385 -2.91 -17.16 -25.01
C LYS A 385 -3.90 -17.34 -23.85
N VAL A 386 -4.86 -18.25 -23.99
CA VAL A 386 -5.85 -18.59 -22.94
C VAL A 386 -5.24 -19.58 -21.95
N PHE A 387 -4.48 -20.58 -22.42
CA PHE A 387 -3.70 -21.49 -21.57
C PHE A 387 -2.76 -20.73 -20.62
N GLY A 388 -2.01 -19.75 -21.14
CA GLY A 388 -1.15 -18.89 -20.32
C GLY A 388 -1.92 -18.16 -19.20
N LYS A 389 -3.03 -17.49 -19.54
CA LYS A 389 -3.90 -16.81 -18.55
C LYS A 389 -4.45 -17.76 -17.48
N LEU A 390 -4.84 -18.98 -17.87
CA LEU A 390 -5.37 -20.00 -16.96
C LEU A 390 -4.29 -20.52 -16.01
N GLN A 391 -3.10 -20.82 -16.54
CA GLN A 391 -1.94 -21.20 -15.74
C GLN A 391 -1.58 -20.10 -14.72
N ASP A 392 -1.49 -18.84 -15.16
CA ASP A 392 -1.16 -17.72 -14.28
C ASP A 392 -2.23 -17.48 -13.20
N SER A 393 -3.50 -17.76 -13.51
CA SER A 393 -4.60 -17.68 -12.55
C SER A 393 -4.45 -18.73 -11.44
N LEU A 394 -4.18 -20.00 -11.80
CA LEU A 394 -4.15 -21.12 -10.86
C LEU A 394 -2.78 -21.32 -10.16
N LYS A 395 -1.67 -20.88 -10.76
CA LYS A 395 -0.29 -21.08 -10.25
C LYS A 395 -0.12 -20.62 -8.81
N GLY A 396 0.38 -21.49 -7.95
CA GLY A 396 0.65 -21.23 -6.54
C GLY A 396 -0.55 -21.40 -5.60
N PHE A 397 -1.73 -21.82 -6.08
CA PHE A 397 -2.83 -22.22 -5.20
C PHE A 397 -2.60 -23.59 -4.56
N PHE A 398 -3.21 -23.77 -3.39
CA PHE A 398 -3.36 -25.03 -2.67
C PHE A 398 -4.63 -25.73 -3.10
N LEU A 399 -4.51 -26.99 -3.47
CA LEU A 399 -5.63 -27.83 -3.90
C LEU A 399 -5.71 -29.09 -3.04
N GLU A 400 -6.91 -29.51 -2.69
CA GLU A 400 -7.20 -30.75 -1.98
C GLU A 400 -7.61 -31.83 -3.02
N PRO A 401 -6.87 -32.96 -3.12
CA PRO A 401 -7.24 -34.03 -4.04
C PRO A 401 -8.33 -34.94 -3.47
N SER A 402 -9.44 -35.09 -4.20
CA SER A 402 -10.61 -35.86 -3.75
C SER A 402 -10.42 -37.37 -3.73
N HIS A 403 -9.45 -37.88 -4.49
CA HIS A 403 -9.12 -39.30 -4.61
C HIS A 403 -8.18 -39.82 -3.50
N LEU A 404 -7.73 -38.95 -2.59
CA LEU A 404 -6.82 -39.31 -1.50
C LEU A 404 -7.53 -39.29 -0.13
N PRO A 405 -7.05 -40.10 0.84
CA PRO A 405 -7.60 -40.11 2.20
C PRO A 405 -7.55 -38.74 2.91
N LYS A 406 -8.66 -38.36 3.55
CA LYS A 406 -8.86 -37.06 4.25
C LYS A 406 -8.23 -36.98 5.66
N ASP A 407 -7.69 -38.08 6.17
CA ASP A 407 -7.08 -38.18 7.50
C ASP A 407 -5.69 -37.53 7.60
N LYS A 408 -5.08 -37.18 6.46
CA LYS A 408 -3.72 -36.64 6.33
C LYS A 408 -3.72 -35.39 5.46
N ASN A 409 -2.80 -34.44 5.70
CA ASN A 409 -2.64 -33.33 4.78
C ASN A 409 -2.09 -33.83 3.43
N ARG A 410 -2.96 -33.84 2.43
CA ARG A 410 -2.65 -34.18 1.02
C ARG A 410 -2.71 -32.97 0.09
N ASN A 411 -2.74 -31.75 0.64
CA ASN A 411 -2.83 -30.53 -0.16
C ASN A 411 -1.60 -30.37 -1.05
N ILE A 412 -1.85 -30.23 -2.36
CA ILE A 412 -0.83 -29.98 -3.37
C ILE A 412 -0.74 -28.49 -3.69
N THR A 413 0.44 -28.02 -4.09
CA THR A 413 0.60 -26.65 -4.60
C THR A 413 0.80 -26.70 -6.11
N VAL A 414 0.01 -25.92 -6.84
CA VAL A 414 0.05 -25.84 -8.30
C VAL A 414 1.36 -25.17 -8.74
N MET A 415 2.22 -25.93 -9.43
CA MET A 415 3.44 -25.39 -10.04
C MET A 415 3.15 -24.79 -11.42
N LYS A 416 2.47 -25.56 -12.26
CA LYS A 416 2.10 -25.24 -13.64
C LYS A 416 0.96 -26.15 -14.11
N LEU A 417 0.44 -25.88 -15.31
CA LEU A 417 -0.42 -26.83 -16.03
C LEU A 417 0.45 -27.65 -17.01
N THR A 418 0.03 -28.85 -17.38
CA THR A 418 0.66 -29.59 -18.49
C THR A 418 0.24 -28.99 -19.83
N PRO A 419 1.15 -28.88 -20.83
CA PRO A 419 0.76 -28.59 -22.21
C PRO A 419 -0.01 -29.75 -22.86
N GLY A 420 0.29 -30.99 -22.45
CA GLY A 420 -0.41 -32.21 -22.85
C GLY A 420 -1.56 -32.58 -21.91
N ASP A 421 -2.26 -33.66 -22.26
CA ASP A 421 -3.46 -34.15 -21.61
C ASP A 421 -3.23 -35.46 -20.81
N ALA A 422 -4.29 -36.08 -20.28
CA ALA A 422 -4.18 -37.29 -19.47
C ALA A 422 -3.71 -38.54 -20.25
N LYS A 423 -3.94 -38.59 -21.57
CA LYS A 423 -3.57 -39.72 -22.44
C LYS A 423 -2.15 -39.60 -22.96
N THR A 424 -1.72 -38.38 -23.24
CA THR A 424 -0.41 -38.04 -23.82
C THR A 424 0.67 -37.84 -22.76
N THR A 425 0.32 -37.35 -21.58
CA THR A 425 1.27 -37.19 -20.47
C THR A 425 1.60 -38.55 -19.85
N LYS A 426 2.89 -38.92 -19.90
CA LYS A 426 3.44 -40.15 -19.29
C LYS A 426 4.43 -39.83 -18.18
N PHE A 427 4.61 -40.77 -17.27
CA PHE A 427 5.62 -40.70 -16.21
C PHE A 427 6.17 -42.10 -15.87
N GLU A 428 7.33 -42.12 -15.22
CA GLU A 428 7.98 -43.35 -14.77
C GLU A 428 7.37 -43.83 -13.45
N LEU A 429 6.71 -44.98 -13.49
CA LEU A 429 6.21 -45.69 -12.34
C LEU A 429 7.23 -46.77 -11.94
N ASN A 430 7.75 -46.70 -10.72
CA ASN A 430 8.57 -47.76 -10.15
C ASN A 430 7.66 -48.94 -9.77
N VAL A 431 7.91 -50.11 -10.36
CA VAL A 431 7.09 -51.32 -10.20
C VAL A 431 7.71 -52.35 -9.24
N GLY A 432 8.85 -52.02 -8.61
CA GLY A 432 9.65 -52.93 -7.80
C GLY A 432 10.99 -53.27 -8.45
N GLU A 433 11.91 -53.85 -7.68
CA GLU A 433 13.21 -54.38 -8.15
C GLU A 433 14.09 -53.39 -8.95
N GLY A 434 13.87 -52.08 -8.78
CA GLY A 434 14.56 -51.04 -9.55
C GLY A 434 14.08 -50.86 -10.99
N GLN A 435 13.03 -51.58 -11.41
CA GLN A 435 12.44 -51.45 -12.74
C GLN A 435 11.40 -50.31 -12.78
N THR A 436 11.40 -49.56 -13.89
CA THR A 436 10.49 -48.44 -14.15
C THR A 436 9.67 -48.68 -15.40
N LYS A 437 8.33 -48.62 -15.29
CA LYS A 437 7.39 -48.66 -16.41
C LYS A 437 6.93 -47.24 -16.76
N GLN A 438 7.02 -46.85 -18.02
CA GLN A 438 6.36 -45.63 -18.53
C GLN A 438 4.85 -45.87 -18.63
N VAL A 439 4.05 -45.11 -17.88
CA VAL A 439 2.59 -45.22 -17.83
C VAL A 439 1.95 -43.85 -18.11
N SER A 440 0.79 -43.83 -18.80
CA SER A 440 0.04 -42.57 -18.95
C SER A 440 -0.70 -42.22 -17.67
N VAL A 441 -1.04 -40.94 -17.49
CA VAL A 441 -1.84 -40.51 -16.33
C VAL A 441 -3.25 -41.14 -16.38
N ALA A 442 -3.83 -41.32 -17.58
CA ALA A 442 -5.12 -42.00 -17.74
C ALA A 442 -5.07 -43.48 -17.31
N ASP A 443 -4.04 -44.22 -17.73
CA ASP A 443 -3.90 -45.64 -17.40
C ASP A 443 -3.61 -45.82 -15.90
N TYR A 444 -2.75 -44.98 -15.33
CA TYR A 444 -2.43 -45.03 -13.90
C TYR A 444 -3.67 -44.85 -13.01
N PHE A 445 -4.50 -43.84 -13.29
CA PHE A 445 -5.73 -43.61 -12.50
C PHE A 445 -6.76 -44.74 -12.69
N LEU A 446 -6.80 -45.39 -13.85
CA LEU A 446 -7.66 -46.55 -14.09
C LEU A 446 -7.16 -47.80 -13.35
N GLU A 447 -5.86 -48.11 -13.43
CA GLU A 447 -5.23 -49.29 -12.81
C GLU A 447 -5.15 -49.17 -11.28
N HIS A 448 -4.65 -48.04 -10.76
CA HIS A 448 -4.24 -47.89 -9.34
C HIS A 448 -5.27 -47.16 -8.47
N HIS A 449 -6.12 -46.31 -9.06
CA HIS A 449 -7.19 -45.60 -8.34
C HIS A 449 -8.59 -46.09 -8.74
N HIS A 450 -8.70 -47.09 -9.62
CA HIS A 450 -9.95 -47.63 -10.16
C HIS A 450 -10.90 -46.55 -10.68
N TYR A 451 -10.33 -45.47 -11.24
CA TYR A 451 -11.05 -44.27 -11.62
C TYR A 451 -10.84 -43.92 -13.10
N LYS A 452 -11.92 -43.98 -13.89
CA LYS A 452 -11.91 -43.57 -15.29
C LYS A 452 -12.13 -42.05 -15.38
N ILE A 453 -11.08 -41.34 -15.80
CA ILE A 453 -11.12 -39.89 -16.05
C ILE A 453 -12.23 -39.54 -17.07
N LYS A 454 -13.11 -38.60 -16.73
CA LYS A 454 -14.22 -38.15 -17.57
C LYS A 454 -13.77 -37.22 -18.69
N PHE A 455 -12.88 -36.27 -18.37
CA PHE A 455 -12.40 -35.23 -19.29
C PHE A 455 -10.90 -35.38 -19.57
N PRO A 456 -10.48 -36.45 -20.28
CA PRO A 456 -9.07 -36.82 -20.42
C PRO A 456 -8.27 -35.91 -21.33
N HIS A 457 -8.90 -35.03 -22.11
CA HIS A 457 -8.23 -34.08 -23.02
C HIS A 457 -7.99 -32.70 -22.37
N LEU A 458 -8.29 -32.54 -21.08
CA LEU A 458 -7.98 -31.34 -20.31
C LEU A 458 -6.54 -31.37 -19.76
N PRO A 459 -5.90 -30.20 -19.58
CA PRO A 459 -4.59 -30.11 -18.96
C PRO A 459 -4.63 -30.54 -17.48
N LEU A 460 -3.53 -31.13 -17.03
CA LEU A 460 -3.33 -31.63 -15.68
C LEU A 460 -2.65 -30.58 -14.80
N VAL A 461 -2.90 -30.64 -13.48
CA VAL A 461 -2.09 -29.90 -12.51
C VAL A 461 -0.77 -30.63 -12.28
N VAL A 462 0.34 -29.89 -12.40
CA VAL A 462 1.67 -30.35 -11.99
C VAL A 462 1.98 -29.84 -10.59
N SER A 463 2.41 -30.75 -9.71
CA SER A 463 2.91 -30.46 -8.37
C SER A 463 4.18 -31.26 -8.07
N GLY A 464 4.89 -30.97 -6.96
CA GLY A 464 6.10 -31.71 -6.56
C GLY A 464 7.37 -30.85 -6.45
N ARG A 465 8.54 -31.44 -6.73
CA ARG A 465 9.85 -30.75 -6.78
C ARG A 465 10.71 -31.33 -7.89
N LEU A 466 11.23 -30.49 -8.79
CA LEU A 466 12.24 -30.80 -9.81
C LEU A 466 12.15 -32.21 -10.42
N ARG A 467 12.84 -33.20 -9.84
CA ARG A 467 12.91 -34.59 -10.33
C ARG A 467 11.69 -35.47 -9.97
N ASN A 468 10.92 -35.11 -8.94
CA ASN A 468 9.71 -35.82 -8.52
C ASN A 468 8.50 -34.93 -8.78
N LEU A 469 7.99 -34.98 -10.02
CA LEU A 469 6.75 -34.33 -10.43
C LEU A 469 5.56 -35.29 -10.25
N SER A 470 4.42 -34.74 -9.85
CA SER A 470 3.15 -35.45 -9.73
C SER A 470 2.10 -34.75 -10.57
N PHE A 471 1.40 -35.54 -11.38
CA PHE A 471 0.38 -35.08 -12.33
C PHE A 471 -0.99 -35.47 -11.79
N THR A 472 -1.93 -34.52 -11.73
CA THR A 472 -3.27 -34.79 -11.19
C THR A 472 -4.36 -34.21 -12.10
N PRO A 473 -5.36 -35.01 -12.51
CA PRO A 473 -6.51 -34.53 -13.28
C PRO A 473 -7.29 -33.44 -12.54
N ILE A 474 -7.65 -32.36 -13.25
CA ILE A 474 -8.35 -31.22 -12.64
C ILE A 474 -9.76 -31.55 -12.13
N GLU A 475 -10.38 -32.62 -12.61
CA GLU A 475 -11.69 -33.12 -12.13
C GLU A 475 -11.63 -33.77 -10.74
N LEU A 476 -10.42 -34.08 -10.24
CA LEU A 476 -10.17 -34.66 -8.92
C LEU A 476 -9.63 -33.65 -7.90
N LEU A 477 -9.77 -32.35 -8.16
CA LEU A 477 -9.17 -31.27 -7.36
C LEU A 477 -10.20 -30.23 -6.93
N THR A 478 -10.15 -29.86 -5.65
CA THR A 478 -10.90 -28.73 -5.07
C THR A 478 -9.94 -27.66 -4.55
N ILE A 479 -10.37 -26.40 -4.57
CA ILE A 479 -9.56 -25.28 -4.06
C ILE A 479 -9.72 -25.21 -2.54
N VAL A 480 -8.59 -25.25 -1.82
CA VAL A 480 -8.58 -25.13 -0.36
C VAL A 480 -9.16 -23.76 0.05
N PRO A 481 -10.16 -23.70 0.95
CA PRO A 481 -10.79 -22.44 1.35
C PRO A 481 -9.81 -21.47 2.04
N GLY A 482 -10.14 -20.17 2.02
CA GLY A 482 -9.39 -19.16 2.76
C GLY A 482 -8.12 -18.68 2.05
N GLN A 483 -7.87 -19.06 0.80
CA GLN A 483 -6.72 -18.55 0.05
C GLN A 483 -6.92 -17.10 -0.41
N ARG A 484 -6.08 -16.18 0.05
CA ARG A 484 -6.16 -14.74 -0.28
C ARG A 484 -5.73 -14.47 -1.73
N ILE A 485 -6.55 -13.75 -2.49
CA ILE A 485 -6.18 -13.29 -3.85
C ILE A 485 -5.26 -12.08 -3.75
N LYS A 486 -4.04 -12.19 -4.30
CA LYS A 486 -3.06 -11.08 -4.38
C LYS A 486 -3.53 -10.01 -5.37
N ILE A 487 -3.20 -8.74 -5.14
CA ILE A 487 -3.59 -7.59 -6.00
C ILE A 487 -3.25 -7.84 -7.47
N GLN A 488 -2.07 -8.37 -7.77
CA GLN A 488 -1.61 -8.68 -9.12
C GLN A 488 -2.43 -9.77 -9.83
N LYS A 489 -3.22 -10.56 -9.09
CA LYS A 489 -4.07 -11.65 -9.58
C LYS A 489 -5.58 -11.34 -9.51
N MET A 490 -5.97 -10.13 -9.08
CA MET A 490 -7.38 -9.75 -9.03
C MET A 490 -7.91 -9.47 -10.44
N SER A 491 -9.03 -10.09 -10.82
CA SER A 491 -9.78 -9.73 -12.04
C SER A 491 -10.25 -8.27 -12.00
N ALA A 492 -10.56 -7.68 -13.15
CA ALA A 492 -11.13 -6.33 -13.20
C ALA A 492 -12.45 -6.23 -12.41
N THR A 493 -13.22 -7.31 -12.35
CA THR A 493 -14.46 -7.43 -11.56
C THR A 493 -14.18 -7.43 -10.05
N VAL A 494 -13.17 -8.17 -9.59
CA VAL A 494 -12.73 -8.15 -8.19
C VAL A 494 -12.16 -6.77 -7.82
N GLN A 495 -11.31 -6.17 -8.66
CA GLN A 495 -10.73 -4.84 -8.42
C GLN A 495 -11.81 -3.75 -8.35
N SER A 496 -12.78 -3.77 -9.26
CA SER A 496 -13.90 -2.81 -9.24
C SER A 496 -14.82 -3.03 -8.04
N SER A 497 -15.05 -4.28 -7.62
CA SER A 497 -15.83 -4.59 -6.41
C SER A 497 -15.13 -4.18 -5.11
N MET A 498 -13.79 -4.27 -5.07
CA MET A 498 -12.96 -3.78 -3.96
C MET A 498 -12.82 -2.25 -3.92
N THR A 499 -13.41 -1.51 -4.87
CA THR A 499 -13.33 -0.05 -4.96
C THR A 499 -14.72 0.60 -5.06
N GLY A 500 -14.82 1.90 -4.79
CA GLY A 500 -16.09 2.63 -4.90
C GLY A 500 -17.14 2.19 -3.88
N GLN A 501 -18.16 1.45 -4.33
CA GLN A 501 -19.42 1.25 -3.60
C GLN A 501 -19.28 0.47 -2.27
N ASN A 502 -18.31 -0.43 -2.16
CA ASN A 502 -18.11 -1.25 -0.97
C ASN A 502 -17.14 -0.65 0.06
N ALA A 503 -16.64 0.56 -0.19
CA ALA A 503 -15.74 1.23 0.73
C ALA A 503 -16.48 1.66 2.01
N THR A 504 -16.08 1.09 3.16
CA THR A 504 -16.72 1.33 4.46
C THR A 504 -16.75 2.83 4.81
N LEU A 505 -17.94 3.40 4.96
CA LEU A 505 -18.16 4.77 5.43
C LEU A 505 -17.88 4.90 6.94
N PRO A 506 -17.49 6.08 7.45
CA PRO A 506 -17.15 6.28 8.86
C PRO A 506 -18.15 5.70 9.88
N ARG A 507 -19.46 5.88 9.69
CA ARG A 507 -20.48 5.34 10.62
C ARG A 507 -20.50 3.80 10.66
N GLU A 508 -20.38 3.16 9.50
CA GLU A 508 -20.30 1.70 9.41
C GLU A 508 -18.95 1.19 9.92
N HIS A 509 -17.88 1.98 9.77
CA HIS A 509 -16.54 1.65 10.24
C HIS A 509 -16.48 1.64 11.77
N THR A 510 -16.95 2.69 12.44
CA THR A 510 -16.97 2.77 13.92
C THR A 510 -17.88 1.69 14.51
N ARG A 511 -19.06 1.45 13.92
CA ARG A 511 -19.95 0.34 14.30
C ARG A 511 -19.22 -1.02 14.28
N ARG A 512 -18.53 -1.33 13.19
CA ARG A 512 -17.76 -2.59 13.06
C ARG A 512 -16.58 -2.69 14.02
N ILE A 513 -15.93 -1.58 14.38
CA ILE A 513 -14.86 -1.59 15.40
C ILE A 513 -15.43 -2.02 16.76
N MET A 514 -16.62 -1.55 17.12
CA MET A 514 -17.31 -1.98 18.35
C MET A 514 -17.70 -3.47 18.30
N ASP A 515 -18.17 -3.95 17.14
CA ASP A 515 -18.44 -5.38 16.93
C ASP A 515 -17.16 -6.23 17.14
N ILE A 516 -16.00 -5.77 16.65
CA ILE A 516 -14.72 -6.46 16.81
C ILE A 516 -14.30 -6.54 18.28
N LEU A 517 -14.38 -5.42 19.03
CA LEU A 517 -14.09 -5.39 20.46
C LEU A 517 -14.97 -6.36 21.25
N LYS A 518 -16.27 -6.35 20.97
CA LYS A 518 -17.27 -7.12 21.72
C LYS A 518 -17.31 -8.61 21.38
N PHE A 519 -17.27 -8.96 20.09
CA PHE A 519 -17.55 -10.33 19.64
C PHE A 519 -16.29 -11.12 19.25
N HIS A 520 -15.24 -10.46 18.73
CA HIS A 520 -14.00 -11.14 18.29
C HIS A 520 -12.91 -11.12 19.35
N LEU A 521 -12.54 -9.93 19.83
CA LEU A 521 -11.57 -9.75 20.91
C LEU A 521 -12.17 -10.08 22.29
N LYS A 522 -13.51 -9.99 22.40
CA LYS A 522 -14.28 -10.27 23.61
C LYS A 522 -13.74 -9.51 24.81
N VAL A 523 -13.57 -8.19 24.68
CA VAL A 523 -12.91 -7.36 25.70
C VAL A 523 -13.66 -7.42 27.04
N GLU A 524 -14.99 -7.27 27.01
CA GLU A 524 -15.83 -7.38 28.20
C GLU A 524 -15.90 -8.84 28.69
N GLY A 525 -15.68 -9.05 30.00
CA GLY A 525 -15.75 -10.38 30.62
C GLY A 525 -14.59 -11.33 30.28
N ASN A 526 -13.50 -10.85 29.66
CA ASN A 526 -12.39 -11.70 29.27
C ASN A 526 -11.56 -12.20 30.46
N ARG A 527 -11.72 -13.47 30.80
CA ARG A 527 -10.97 -14.12 31.88
C ARG A 527 -9.44 -14.14 31.65
N HIS A 528 -8.99 -14.07 30.39
CA HIS A 528 -7.56 -14.05 30.07
C HIS A 528 -6.95 -12.65 30.25
N LEU A 529 -7.65 -11.59 29.78
CA LEU A 529 -7.23 -10.21 30.06
C LEU A 529 -7.16 -9.95 31.57
N ALA A 530 -8.18 -10.39 32.31
CA ALA A 530 -8.28 -10.25 33.75
C ALA A 530 -7.13 -10.95 34.50
N ALA A 531 -6.73 -12.15 34.07
CA ALA A 531 -5.60 -12.88 34.66
C ALA A 531 -4.26 -12.12 34.53
N PHE A 532 -4.07 -11.40 33.42
CA PHE A 532 -2.89 -10.55 33.19
C PHE A 532 -3.06 -9.11 33.72
N GLY A 533 -4.19 -8.78 34.37
CA GLY A 533 -4.50 -7.42 34.84
C GLY A 533 -4.67 -6.37 33.74
N VAL A 534 -4.78 -6.81 32.48
CA VAL A 534 -4.93 -5.95 31.30
C VAL A 534 -6.39 -5.52 31.19
N ASN A 535 -6.65 -4.22 31.07
CA ASN A 535 -7.97 -3.67 30.81
C ASN A 535 -7.94 -2.78 29.56
N VAL A 536 -8.84 -3.05 28.61
CA VAL A 536 -8.96 -2.26 27.37
C VAL A 536 -10.23 -1.41 27.45
N SER A 537 -10.11 -0.11 27.17
CA SER A 537 -11.26 0.78 27.06
C SER A 537 -12.20 0.34 25.95
N MET A 538 -13.51 0.31 26.23
CA MET A 538 -14.54 0.21 25.19
C MET A 538 -14.83 1.57 24.53
N GLU A 539 -14.42 2.68 25.16
CA GLU A 539 -14.53 4.02 24.57
C GLU A 539 -13.29 4.34 23.71
N PRO A 540 -13.47 4.82 22.46
CA PRO A 540 -12.36 5.26 21.63
C PRO A 540 -11.78 6.57 22.17
N ILE A 541 -10.48 6.77 21.99
CA ILE A 541 -9.80 8.01 22.36
C ILE A 541 -10.41 9.17 21.57
N GLN A 542 -11.01 10.11 22.32
CA GLN A 542 -11.52 11.40 21.85
C GLN A 542 -10.52 12.51 22.17
N MET A 543 -10.40 13.50 21.29
CA MET A 543 -9.48 14.63 21.46
C MET A 543 -9.87 15.84 20.59
N PRO A 544 -9.38 17.05 20.91
CA PRO A 544 -9.39 18.17 19.97
C PRO A 544 -8.46 17.90 18.77
N ALA A 545 -8.91 18.24 17.56
CA ALA A 545 -8.09 18.34 16.36
C ALA A 545 -8.18 19.76 15.79
N MET A 546 -7.06 20.27 15.28
CA MET A 546 -6.99 21.58 14.63
C MET A 546 -7.41 21.48 13.16
N ILE A 547 -8.10 22.50 12.65
CA ILE A 547 -8.33 22.68 11.21
C ILE A 547 -7.34 23.73 10.68
N LEU A 548 -6.41 23.30 9.83
CA LEU A 548 -5.46 24.18 9.15
C LEU A 548 -6.13 24.97 8.03
N ALA A 549 -5.63 26.18 7.76
CA ALA A 549 -6.10 27.00 6.64
C ALA A 549 -5.57 26.45 5.29
N PRO A 550 -6.40 26.39 4.24
CA PRO A 550 -5.95 25.94 2.92
C PRO A 550 -5.04 26.99 2.26
N ALA A 551 -4.21 26.55 1.31
CA ALA A 551 -3.39 27.46 0.51
C ALA A 551 -4.26 28.33 -0.43
N GLN A 552 -3.80 29.54 -0.73
CA GLN A 552 -4.32 30.29 -1.87
C GLN A 552 -3.66 29.79 -3.16
N MET A 553 -4.37 29.91 -4.29
CA MET A 553 -3.93 29.40 -5.59
C MET A 553 -3.96 30.52 -6.63
N THR A 554 -2.82 30.81 -7.24
CA THR A 554 -2.65 31.95 -8.17
C THR A 554 -2.52 31.45 -9.61
N PHE A 555 -3.42 31.92 -10.46
CA PHE A 555 -3.54 31.59 -11.89
C PHE A 555 -2.97 32.70 -12.79
N GLY A 556 -3.05 32.52 -14.11
CA GLY A 556 -2.61 33.53 -15.09
C GLY A 556 -3.38 34.86 -14.93
N GLY A 557 -2.72 35.97 -15.25
CA GLY A 557 -3.29 37.31 -15.05
C GLY A 557 -3.54 37.67 -13.58
N SER A 558 -2.72 37.14 -12.66
CA SER A 558 -2.81 37.38 -11.21
C SER A 558 -4.16 37.02 -10.57
N THR A 559 -4.91 36.11 -11.17
CA THR A 559 -6.20 35.64 -10.62
C THR A 559 -5.95 34.75 -9.39
N VAL A 560 -6.19 35.28 -8.19
CA VAL A 560 -6.08 34.52 -6.93
C VAL A 560 -7.41 33.85 -6.60
N VAL A 561 -7.36 32.58 -6.23
CA VAL A 561 -8.51 31.78 -5.79
C VAL A 561 -8.22 31.15 -4.43
N PHE A 562 -9.19 31.26 -3.52
CA PHE A 562 -9.19 30.59 -2.22
C PHE A 562 -10.15 29.39 -2.29
N PRO A 563 -9.75 28.19 -1.84
CA PRO A 563 -10.69 27.07 -1.69
C PRO A 563 -11.83 27.45 -0.72
N PRO A 564 -13.10 27.07 -1.01
CA PRO A 564 -14.24 27.58 -0.24
C PRO A 564 -14.32 27.01 1.19
N PRO A 565 -15.00 27.72 2.10
CA PRO A 565 -15.27 27.26 3.46
C PRO A 565 -15.79 25.82 3.53
N GLY A 566 -15.17 25.01 4.38
CA GLY A 566 -15.58 23.62 4.63
C GLY A 566 -15.36 22.63 3.49
N SER A 567 -14.89 23.05 2.32
CA SER A 567 -14.60 22.16 1.18
C SER A 567 -13.43 22.67 0.33
N VAL A 568 -12.36 21.88 0.21
CA VAL A 568 -11.25 22.22 -0.70
C VAL A 568 -11.56 21.95 -2.18
N GLN A 569 -12.82 21.71 -2.54
CA GLN A 569 -13.25 21.56 -3.93
C GLN A 569 -13.69 22.90 -4.51
N PHE A 570 -13.03 23.33 -5.59
CA PHE A 570 -13.46 24.48 -6.39
C PHE A 570 -13.18 24.26 -7.87
N ARG A 571 -13.77 25.13 -8.70
CA ARG A 571 -13.39 25.33 -10.10
C ARG A 571 -13.09 26.83 -10.27
N PRO A 572 -11.99 27.22 -10.95
CA PRO A 572 -11.75 28.62 -11.28
C PRO A 572 -12.95 29.21 -12.04
N ARG A 573 -13.18 30.52 -11.87
CA ARG A 573 -14.21 31.24 -12.65
C ARG A 573 -13.86 31.16 -14.16
N ASN A 574 -14.89 31.21 -15.00
CA ASN A 574 -14.72 31.21 -16.46
C ASN A 574 -13.72 32.29 -16.89
N GLY A 575 -12.67 31.90 -17.62
CA GLY A 575 -11.63 32.81 -18.11
C GLY A 575 -10.27 32.71 -17.41
N ALA A 576 -10.16 32.02 -16.27
CA ALA A 576 -8.86 31.78 -15.63
C ALA A 576 -7.94 30.94 -16.55
N ARG A 577 -6.78 31.50 -16.91
CA ARG A 577 -5.75 30.84 -17.72
C ARG A 577 -4.69 30.16 -16.84
N PHE A 578 -3.91 29.26 -17.43
CA PHE A 578 -2.76 28.69 -16.72
C PHE A 578 -1.73 29.78 -16.36
N TRP A 579 -1.10 29.65 -15.19
CA TRP A 579 -0.14 30.65 -14.68
C TRP A 579 1.07 30.84 -15.62
N ARG A 580 1.63 29.74 -16.12
CA ARG A 580 2.59 29.73 -17.23
C ARG A 580 2.08 28.77 -18.30
N PRO A 581 1.41 29.27 -19.35
CA PRO A 581 1.01 28.42 -20.46
C PRO A 581 2.22 27.88 -21.21
N ALA A 582 2.11 26.66 -21.72
CA ALA A 582 3.12 26.04 -22.55
C ALA A 582 3.10 26.57 -23.99
N ARG A 583 4.26 26.47 -24.65
CA ARG A 583 4.43 26.69 -26.09
C ARG A 583 4.43 25.34 -26.81
N VAL A 584 3.70 25.26 -27.92
CA VAL A 584 3.45 24.01 -28.65
C VAL A 584 3.77 24.22 -30.12
N ASN A 585 4.68 23.40 -30.66
CA ASN A 585 5.00 23.39 -32.10
C ASN A 585 3.94 22.54 -32.83
N ASN A 586 4.27 21.28 -33.14
CA ASN A 586 3.35 20.30 -33.71
C ASN A 586 2.81 19.32 -32.67
N VAL A 587 1.61 18.81 -32.93
CA VAL A 587 1.00 17.69 -32.22
C VAL A 587 0.84 16.53 -33.20
N ALA A 588 1.09 15.30 -32.75
CA ALA A 588 0.73 14.10 -33.47
C ALA A 588 -0.43 13.39 -32.75
N VAL A 589 -1.40 12.85 -33.49
CA VAL A 589 -2.52 12.09 -32.95
C VAL A 589 -2.55 10.71 -33.60
N ILE A 590 -2.53 9.66 -32.78
CA ILE A 590 -2.54 8.26 -33.21
C ILE A 590 -3.86 7.61 -32.76
N GLY A 591 -4.69 7.21 -33.73
CA GLY A 591 -5.78 6.28 -33.50
C GLY A 591 -5.26 4.85 -33.45
N PHE A 592 -5.59 4.12 -32.38
CA PHE A 592 -5.27 2.69 -32.28
C PHE A 592 -6.50 1.82 -32.56
N ASP A 593 -6.27 0.65 -33.16
CA ASP A 593 -7.23 -0.46 -33.27
C ASP A 593 -8.62 -0.08 -33.82
N GLY A 594 -8.65 0.80 -34.83
CA GLY A 594 -9.89 1.18 -35.51
C GLY A 594 -10.82 2.09 -34.69
N VAL A 595 -10.27 2.91 -33.79
CA VAL A 595 -10.99 4.01 -33.11
C VAL A 595 -11.78 4.84 -34.12
N ARG A 596 -13.10 4.88 -33.95
CA ARG A 596 -14.05 5.57 -34.85
C ARG A 596 -14.29 7.02 -34.39
N ILE A 597 -13.22 7.81 -34.35
CA ILE A 597 -13.28 9.25 -34.06
C ILE A 597 -12.84 10.03 -35.28
N ASP A 598 -13.58 11.09 -35.59
CA ASP A 598 -13.15 12.16 -36.46
C ASP A 598 -11.95 12.88 -35.82
N LEU A 599 -10.74 12.51 -36.27
CA LEU A 599 -9.49 13.06 -35.77
C LEU A 599 -9.35 14.54 -36.13
N ASP A 600 -9.89 14.99 -37.26
CA ASP A 600 -9.83 16.40 -37.68
C ASP A 600 -10.72 17.27 -36.78
N HIS A 601 -11.96 16.88 -36.55
CA HIS A 601 -12.84 17.57 -35.61
C HIS A 601 -12.24 17.55 -34.19
N PHE A 602 -11.71 16.42 -33.72
CA PHE A 602 -11.01 16.36 -32.44
C PHE A 602 -9.81 17.32 -32.37
N CYS A 603 -8.94 17.36 -33.39
CA CYS A 603 -7.78 18.26 -33.43
C CYS A 603 -8.19 19.74 -33.39
N ASN A 604 -9.20 20.13 -34.18
CA ASN A 604 -9.75 21.49 -34.16
C ASN A 604 -10.28 21.87 -32.77
N ARG A 605 -11.06 20.99 -32.12
CA ARG A 605 -11.63 21.24 -30.79
C ARG A 605 -10.58 21.25 -29.68
N LEU A 606 -9.54 20.43 -29.79
CA LEU A 606 -8.38 20.45 -28.91
C LEU A 606 -7.63 21.78 -29.05
N HIS A 607 -7.29 22.19 -30.28
CA HIS A 607 -6.60 23.45 -30.57
C HIS A 607 -7.34 24.67 -29.99
N SER A 608 -8.64 24.83 -30.27
CA SER A 608 -9.45 25.91 -29.69
C SER A 608 -9.55 25.85 -28.16
N THR A 609 -9.37 24.67 -27.56
CA THR A 609 -9.32 24.50 -26.11
C THR A 609 -7.95 24.86 -25.53
N CYS A 610 -6.85 24.55 -26.22
CA CYS A 610 -5.51 25.04 -25.89
C CYS A 610 -5.47 26.58 -25.85
N GLN A 611 -5.96 27.23 -26.91
CA GLN A 611 -6.00 28.70 -27.01
C GLN A 611 -6.83 29.34 -25.88
N ARG A 612 -8.01 28.78 -25.54
CA ARG A 612 -8.83 29.27 -24.41
C ARG A 612 -8.13 29.18 -23.05
N ASN A 613 -7.26 28.19 -22.85
CA ASN A 613 -6.46 28.05 -21.64
C ASN A 613 -5.15 28.87 -21.67
N GLY A 614 -4.86 29.52 -22.81
CA GLY A 614 -3.73 30.43 -23.00
C GLY A 614 -2.46 29.80 -23.61
N LEU A 615 -2.49 28.54 -24.06
CA LEU A 615 -1.32 27.90 -24.68
C LEU A 615 -0.95 28.60 -26.01
N ASP A 616 0.34 28.79 -26.24
CA ASP A 616 0.88 29.31 -27.50
C ASP A 616 0.97 28.16 -28.52
N MET A 617 0.10 28.19 -29.53
CA MET A 617 -0.02 27.15 -30.56
C MET A 617 0.59 27.68 -31.85
N ARG A 618 1.76 27.15 -32.25
CA ARG A 618 2.50 27.65 -33.42
C ARG A 618 1.83 27.28 -34.76
N ASN A 619 1.37 26.03 -34.87
CA ASN A 619 0.87 25.45 -36.12
C ASN A 619 -0.62 25.08 -35.99
N ARG A 620 -1.36 25.23 -37.09
CA ARG A 620 -2.81 24.98 -37.16
C ARG A 620 -3.14 23.48 -37.07
N PRO A 621 -4.36 23.10 -36.62
CA PRO A 621 -4.76 21.68 -36.48
C PRO A 621 -4.82 20.89 -37.80
N GLN A 622 -4.81 21.58 -38.95
CA GLN A 622 -4.66 20.95 -40.27
C GLN A 622 -3.23 20.43 -40.50
N GLU A 623 -2.22 21.10 -39.94
CA GLU A 623 -0.79 20.77 -40.06
C GLU A 623 -0.35 19.66 -39.07
N TRP A 624 -1.26 19.21 -38.19
CA TRP A 624 -0.99 18.18 -37.21
C TRP A 624 -1.03 16.79 -37.81
N ILE A 625 -0.07 15.95 -37.41
CA ILE A 625 0.15 14.62 -37.95
C ILE A 625 -0.90 13.66 -37.40
N LYS A 626 -1.58 12.92 -38.26
CA LYS A 626 -2.66 11.98 -37.91
C LYS A 626 -2.31 10.59 -38.42
N LEU A 627 -2.21 9.62 -37.52
CA LEU A 627 -1.83 8.24 -37.83
C LEU A 627 -2.91 7.26 -37.36
N GLN A 628 -3.00 6.13 -38.07
CA GLN A 628 -3.81 4.97 -37.66
C GLN A 628 -2.87 3.76 -37.54
N MET A 629 -2.93 3.06 -36.41
CA MET A 629 -1.99 2.00 -36.05
C MET A 629 -2.67 0.83 -35.34
N ASN A 630 -2.09 -0.37 -35.46
CA ASN A 630 -2.43 -1.49 -34.59
C ASN A 630 -1.64 -1.36 -33.27
N SER A 631 -2.28 -1.54 -32.13
CA SER A 631 -1.65 -1.39 -30.81
C SER A 631 -0.57 -2.44 -30.50
N SER A 632 -0.59 -3.57 -31.21
CA SER A 632 0.44 -4.62 -31.11
C SER A 632 1.71 -4.34 -31.90
N ASP A 633 1.69 -3.41 -32.86
CA ASP A 633 2.86 -3.03 -33.68
C ASP A 633 3.78 -2.04 -32.94
N THR A 634 4.42 -2.56 -31.90
CA THR A 634 5.34 -1.79 -31.04
C THR A 634 6.60 -1.33 -31.78
N ALA A 635 7.05 -2.10 -32.79
CA ALA A 635 8.22 -1.78 -33.59
C ALA A 635 7.99 -0.56 -34.48
N ARG A 636 6.85 -0.51 -35.19
CA ARG A 636 6.46 0.67 -35.95
C ARG A 636 6.24 1.86 -35.03
N LEU A 637 5.55 1.71 -33.89
CA LEU A 637 5.34 2.80 -32.93
C LEU A 637 6.66 3.45 -32.49
N LYS A 638 7.72 2.66 -32.27
CA LYS A 638 9.06 3.16 -31.98
C LYS A 638 9.61 4.01 -33.13
N GLY A 639 9.54 3.51 -34.37
CA GLY A 639 10.03 4.21 -35.56
C GLY A 639 9.30 5.52 -35.83
N GLU A 640 7.97 5.50 -35.75
CA GLU A 640 7.11 6.68 -35.87
C GLU A 640 7.48 7.72 -34.80
N MET A 641 7.57 7.34 -33.51
CA MET A 641 7.97 8.27 -32.45
C MET A 641 9.39 8.86 -32.63
N GLN A 642 10.32 8.13 -33.24
CA GLN A 642 11.65 8.65 -33.58
C GLN A 642 11.59 9.66 -34.76
N GLN A 643 10.71 9.44 -35.74
CA GLN A 643 10.48 10.39 -36.83
C GLN A 643 9.80 11.67 -36.34
N LEU A 644 8.73 11.55 -35.55
CA LEU A 644 8.00 12.67 -34.97
C LEU A 644 8.91 13.58 -34.10
N LEU A 645 9.90 13.00 -33.41
CA LEU A 645 10.90 13.78 -32.68
C LEU A 645 11.80 14.61 -33.61
N ARG A 646 12.23 14.06 -34.76
CA ARG A 646 13.00 14.81 -35.78
C ARG A 646 12.17 15.98 -36.34
N GLU A 647 10.87 15.75 -36.53
CA GLU A 647 9.87 16.73 -37.01
C GLU A 647 9.45 17.77 -35.94
N GLN A 648 10.14 17.85 -34.80
CA GLN A 648 9.89 18.82 -33.73
C GLN A 648 8.47 18.76 -33.13
N VAL A 649 7.82 17.58 -33.20
CA VAL A 649 6.53 17.33 -32.53
C VAL A 649 6.72 17.48 -31.02
N SER A 650 5.86 18.26 -30.39
CA SER A 650 5.92 18.54 -28.95
C SER A 650 5.26 17.45 -28.11
N ILE A 651 4.22 16.78 -28.64
CA ILE A 651 3.53 15.67 -27.96
C ILE A 651 2.80 14.73 -28.93
N VAL A 652 2.77 13.43 -28.60
CA VAL A 652 1.97 12.40 -29.27
C VAL A 652 0.74 12.04 -28.44
N ILE A 653 -0.46 12.19 -29.01
CA ILE A 653 -1.72 11.85 -28.35
C ILE A 653 -2.24 10.52 -28.89
N GLY A 654 -2.25 9.48 -28.06
CA GLY A 654 -2.81 8.17 -28.41
C GLY A 654 -4.27 8.07 -28.01
N ILE A 655 -5.16 7.70 -28.94
CA ILE A 655 -6.59 7.49 -28.67
C ILE A 655 -6.90 5.99 -28.74
N THR A 656 -7.57 5.46 -27.71
CA THR A 656 -7.85 4.02 -27.56
C THR A 656 -9.30 3.76 -27.11
N THR A 657 -9.86 2.61 -27.50
CA THR A 657 -11.20 2.16 -27.08
C THR A 657 -11.22 1.59 -25.65
N GLU A 658 -10.09 1.04 -25.18
CA GLU A 658 -9.93 0.55 -23.82
C GLU A 658 -9.41 1.62 -22.85
N LYS A 659 -9.74 1.48 -21.55
CA LYS A 659 -9.26 2.36 -20.47
C LYS A 659 -7.78 2.19 -20.14
N LYS A 660 -7.23 0.99 -20.31
CA LYS A 660 -5.81 0.68 -20.04
C LYS A 660 -5.33 -0.46 -20.97
N PRO A 661 -5.19 -0.20 -22.27
CA PRO A 661 -4.66 -1.18 -23.22
C PRO A 661 -3.17 -1.41 -23.01
N ASP A 662 -2.65 -2.55 -23.46
CA ASP A 662 -1.22 -2.90 -23.34
C ASP A 662 -0.28 -1.85 -23.97
N VAL A 663 -0.70 -1.21 -25.06
CA VAL A 663 0.07 -0.14 -25.73
C VAL A 663 0.30 1.11 -24.87
N HIS A 664 -0.47 1.31 -23.79
CA HIS A 664 -0.22 2.40 -22.85
C HIS A 664 1.18 2.29 -22.24
N ASP A 665 1.54 1.12 -21.73
CA ASP A 665 2.85 0.89 -21.10
C ASP A 665 3.98 0.93 -22.16
N VAL A 666 3.71 0.54 -23.42
CA VAL A 666 4.63 0.69 -24.57
C VAL A 666 4.91 2.17 -24.88
N MET A 667 3.88 3.00 -25.04
CA MET A 667 4.03 4.44 -25.29
C MET A 667 4.81 5.12 -24.15
N LYS A 668 4.63 4.67 -22.90
CA LYS A 668 5.33 5.23 -21.73
C LYS A 668 6.77 4.76 -21.59
N TYR A 669 7.09 3.56 -22.06
CA TYR A 669 8.46 3.09 -22.21
C TYR A 669 9.21 3.91 -23.28
N TYR A 670 8.61 4.14 -24.45
CA TYR A 670 9.22 4.96 -25.50
C TYR A 670 9.25 6.46 -25.18
N GLU A 671 8.29 7.02 -24.44
CA GLU A 671 8.36 8.40 -23.90
C GLU A 671 9.63 8.64 -23.07
N ALA A 672 10.01 7.65 -22.26
CA ALA A 672 11.22 7.71 -21.46
C ALA A 672 12.46 7.65 -22.36
N GLY A 673 12.59 6.59 -23.18
CA GLY A 673 13.79 6.28 -23.96
C GLY A 673 14.03 7.14 -25.21
N ILE A 674 12.99 7.66 -25.87
CA ILE A 674 13.12 8.51 -27.07
C ILE A 674 13.26 9.99 -26.70
N GLY A 675 12.58 10.46 -25.65
CA GLY A 675 12.52 11.89 -25.32
C GLY A 675 11.17 12.55 -25.58
N LEU A 676 10.36 11.98 -26.47
CA LEU A 676 9.11 12.56 -26.94
C LEU A 676 7.94 12.34 -25.97
N GLN A 677 7.25 13.42 -25.58
CA GLN A 677 6.11 13.37 -24.66
C GLN A 677 4.90 12.65 -25.29
N THR A 678 4.16 11.90 -24.48
CA THR A 678 2.95 11.19 -24.91
C THR A 678 1.76 11.41 -23.96
N LEU A 679 0.54 11.41 -24.50
CA LEU A 679 -0.70 11.49 -23.73
C LEU A 679 -1.71 10.49 -24.29
N GLN A 680 -2.04 9.45 -23.53
CA GLN A 680 -3.09 8.51 -23.93
C GLN A 680 -4.44 8.94 -23.36
N ILE A 681 -5.48 8.89 -24.19
CA ILE A 681 -6.88 9.17 -23.85
C ILE A 681 -7.81 8.08 -24.39
N HIS A 682 -8.95 7.92 -23.74
CA HIS A 682 -10.03 7.03 -24.20
C HIS A 682 -10.85 7.72 -25.30
N ASP A 683 -11.46 6.96 -26.21
CA ASP A 683 -12.36 7.50 -27.25
C ASP A 683 -13.46 8.44 -26.68
N ARG A 684 -14.19 8.00 -25.64
CA ARG A 684 -15.17 8.81 -24.89
C ARG A 684 -14.59 10.08 -24.25
N THR A 685 -13.28 10.14 -24.01
CA THR A 685 -12.60 11.36 -23.56
C THR A 685 -12.39 12.33 -24.72
N ALA A 686 -12.00 11.84 -25.90
CA ALA A 686 -11.94 12.65 -27.11
C ALA A 686 -13.33 13.15 -27.54
N GLU A 687 -14.38 12.33 -27.42
CA GLU A 687 -15.77 12.77 -27.61
C GLU A 687 -16.15 13.95 -26.70
N CYS A 688 -15.63 14.03 -25.47
CA CYS A 688 -15.90 15.16 -24.57
C CYS A 688 -15.34 16.50 -25.08
N PHE A 689 -14.34 16.50 -25.98
CA PHE A 689 -13.89 17.73 -26.66
C PHE A 689 -14.82 18.14 -27.80
N MET A 690 -15.39 17.16 -28.50
CA MET A 690 -16.25 17.36 -29.68
C MET A 690 -17.68 17.75 -29.32
N ARG A 691 -18.18 17.37 -28.13
CA ARG A 691 -19.51 17.78 -27.65
C ARG A 691 -19.56 19.27 -27.31
N GLU A 692 -20.72 19.88 -27.54
CA GLU A 692 -21.00 21.27 -27.15
C GLU A 692 -21.41 21.39 -25.67
N GLN A 693 -22.10 20.38 -25.13
CA GLN A 693 -22.57 20.34 -23.76
C GLN A 693 -22.12 19.07 -23.02
N GLY A 694 -21.84 19.19 -21.73
CA GLY A 694 -21.27 18.12 -20.89
C GLY A 694 -19.76 17.94 -21.08
N GLY A 695 -19.15 17.02 -20.33
CA GLY A 695 -17.73 16.65 -20.48
C GLY A 695 -16.68 17.67 -20.03
N ALA A 696 -17.05 18.93 -19.75
CA ALA A 696 -16.12 20.03 -19.45
C ALA A 696 -15.10 19.72 -18.33
N GLN A 697 -15.50 19.05 -17.24
CA GLN A 697 -14.56 18.64 -16.18
C GLN A 697 -13.50 17.64 -16.68
N THR A 698 -13.88 16.73 -17.59
CA THR A 698 -12.95 15.78 -18.21
C THR A 698 -11.96 16.51 -19.12
N VAL A 699 -12.45 17.47 -19.91
CA VAL A 699 -11.63 18.33 -20.77
C VAL A 699 -10.63 19.14 -19.93
N ASP A 700 -11.08 19.83 -18.88
CA ASP A 700 -10.22 20.59 -17.96
C ASP A 700 -9.13 19.70 -17.33
N ASN A 701 -9.48 18.46 -16.95
CA ASN A 701 -8.53 17.49 -16.40
C ASN A 701 -7.46 17.06 -17.42
N VAL A 702 -7.81 16.95 -18.70
CA VAL A 702 -6.86 16.66 -19.79
C VAL A 702 -5.98 17.87 -20.07
N MET A 703 -6.56 19.08 -20.15
CA MET A 703 -5.82 20.31 -20.42
C MET A 703 -4.75 20.61 -19.35
N ARG A 704 -5.05 20.39 -18.07
CA ARG A 704 -4.06 20.53 -16.99
C ARG A 704 -2.88 19.57 -17.14
N LYS A 705 -3.09 18.34 -17.62
CA LYS A 705 -2.01 17.38 -17.91
C LYS A 705 -1.20 17.78 -19.14
N LEU A 706 -1.89 18.24 -20.19
CA LEU A 706 -1.27 18.65 -21.44
C LEU A 706 -0.31 19.83 -21.24
N ASN A 707 -0.73 20.87 -20.53
CA ASN A 707 0.10 22.04 -20.24
C ASN A 707 1.39 21.67 -19.49
N LEU A 708 1.30 20.81 -18.47
CA LEU A 708 2.47 20.34 -17.71
C LEU A 708 3.43 19.49 -18.54
N LYS A 709 2.92 18.58 -19.39
CA LYS A 709 3.76 17.79 -20.30
C LYS A 709 4.57 18.65 -21.26
N LEU A 710 4.08 19.84 -21.56
CA LEU A 710 4.69 20.81 -22.47
C LEU A 710 5.48 21.91 -21.71
N GLY A 711 5.77 21.71 -20.42
CA GLY A 711 6.63 22.61 -19.60
C GLY A 711 5.91 23.80 -18.95
N GLY A 712 4.60 23.93 -19.15
CA GLY A 712 3.76 24.92 -18.50
C GLY A 712 3.50 24.61 -17.02
N ILE A 713 2.97 25.59 -16.29
CA ILE A 713 2.54 25.50 -14.90
C ILE A 713 1.10 26.02 -14.83
N ASN A 714 0.22 25.28 -14.19
CA ASN A 714 -1.21 25.58 -14.17
C ASN A 714 -1.53 26.67 -13.14
N PHE A 715 -0.92 26.61 -11.96
CA PHE A 715 -1.09 27.56 -10.86
C PHE A 715 0.08 27.52 -9.87
N MET A 716 0.26 28.62 -9.15
CA MET A 716 1.15 28.72 -7.98
C MET A 716 0.35 28.48 -6.69
N VAL A 717 1.02 28.10 -5.61
CA VAL A 717 0.39 27.99 -4.27
C VAL A 717 1.19 28.78 -3.24
N ASP A 718 0.49 29.43 -2.32
CA ASP A 718 1.07 30.27 -1.27
C ASP A 718 0.36 30.06 0.08
N PRO A 719 1.05 30.30 1.21
CA PRO A 719 0.40 30.49 2.50
C PRO A 719 -0.49 31.75 2.49
N VAL A 720 -1.50 31.77 3.36
CA VAL A 720 -2.46 32.87 3.50
C VAL A 720 -2.22 33.67 4.79
N ASN A 721 -2.37 35.00 4.72
CA ASN A 721 -2.42 35.86 5.92
C ASN A 721 -3.79 35.74 6.59
N MET A 722 -4.88 35.85 5.82
CA MET A 722 -6.25 35.76 6.31
C MET A 722 -7.08 34.73 5.53
N TYR A 723 -8.03 34.10 6.21
CA TYR A 723 -9.04 33.21 5.62
C TYR A 723 -10.32 33.29 6.46
N GLU A 724 -11.50 33.39 5.82
CA GLU A 724 -12.79 33.59 6.52
C GLU A 724 -12.78 34.71 7.57
N HIS A 725 -12.17 35.86 7.25
CA HIS A 725 -11.97 37.00 8.17
C HIS A 725 -11.13 36.71 9.42
N LYS A 726 -10.58 35.51 9.57
CA LYS A 726 -9.62 35.15 10.63
C LYS A 726 -8.20 35.41 10.16
N VAL A 727 -7.35 35.91 11.06
CA VAL A 727 -5.91 36.04 10.82
C VAL A 727 -5.24 34.70 11.10
N ILE A 728 -4.59 34.16 10.08
CA ILE A 728 -3.92 32.87 10.08
C ILE A 728 -2.43 33.06 10.38
N CYS A 729 -1.79 34.09 9.82
CA CYS A 729 -0.36 34.34 10.00
C CYS A 729 -0.03 35.84 10.00
N ASN A 730 0.19 36.39 11.21
CA ASN A 730 0.54 37.80 11.42
C ASN A 730 1.82 38.25 10.68
N ASN A 731 2.76 37.32 10.41
CA ASN A 731 4.02 37.60 9.73
C ASN A 731 4.17 36.76 8.45
N ILE A 732 3.20 36.90 7.53
CA ILE A 732 3.18 36.13 6.28
C ILE A 732 4.45 36.33 5.43
N GLY A 733 5.04 37.53 5.43
CA GLY A 733 6.28 37.83 4.71
C GLY A 733 7.48 37.08 5.28
N GLY A 734 7.67 37.15 6.60
CA GLY A 734 8.72 36.38 7.29
C GLY A 734 8.54 34.87 7.15
N MET A 735 7.30 34.37 7.16
CA MET A 735 7.03 32.94 6.94
C MET A 735 7.27 32.50 5.49
N LYS A 736 6.93 33.31 4.48
CA LYS A 736 7.29 33.02 3.08
C LYS A 736 8.82 32.96 2.92
N LYS A 737 9.53 33.92 3.48
CA LYS A 737 11.00 33.93 3.48
C LYS A 737 11.62 32.73 4.21
N LYS A 738 11.08 32.35 5.37
CA LYS A 738 11.58 31.22 6.17
C LYS A 738 11.32 29.86 5.51
N LEU A 739 10.14 29.66 4.92
CA LEU A 739 9.63 28.33 4.55
C LEU A 739 9.63 28.06 3.03
N PHE A 740 9.77 29.07 2.17
CA PHE A 740 9.66 28.92 0.72
C PHE A 740 10.79 29.61 -0.07
N GLU A 741 11.29 30.79 0.35
CA GLU A 741 12.43 31.43 -0.32
C GLU A 741 13.73 30.64 -0.08
N LYS A 742 14.47 30.34 -1.16
CA LYS A 742 15.70 29.52 -1.12
C LYS A 742 15.53 28.14 -0.46
N VAL A 743 14.30 27.63 -0.43
CA VAL A 743 13.99 26.27 0.04
C VAL A 743 13.78 25.35 -1.16
N GLN A 744 14.41 24.17 -1.14
CA GLN A 744 14.08 23.08 -2.06
C GLN A 744 13.23 22.02 -1.35
N PHE A 745 12.13 21.60 -1.98
CA PHE A 745 11.31 20.48 -1.51
C PHE A 745 11.67 19.23 -2.31
N VAL A 746 11.90 18.10 -1.65
CA VAL A 746 12.24 16.80 -2.26
C VAL A 746 11.32 15.72 -1.71
N GLY A 747 10.89 14.80 -2.56
CA GLY A 747 10.08 13.63 -2.20
C GLY A 747 10.75 12.34 -2.68
N PHE A 748 10.87 11.34 -1.80
CA PHE A 748 11.36 10.01 -2.13
C PHE A 748 10.30 8.95 -1.83
N GLU A 749 9.89 8.20 -2.87
CA GLU A 749 9.01 7.03 -2.78
C GLU A 749 9.76 5.79 -3.27
N MET A 750 9.55 4.65 -2.62
CA MET A 750 10.05 3.34 -3.07
C MET A 750 8.91 2.43 -3.49
N THR A 751 9.10 1.65 -4.55
CA THR A 751 8.27 0.48 -4.87
C THR A 751 9.14 -0.76 -4.91
N HIS A 752 8.81 -1.76 -4.09
CA HIS A 752 9.55 -3.03 -4.04
C HIS A 752 8.90 -4.09 -4.93
N GLY A 753 9.72 -5.01 -5.44
CA GLY A 753 9.26 -6.16 -6.18
C GLY A 753 8.38 -7.10 -5.36
N SER A 754 7.53 -7.87 -6.04
CA SER A 754 6.69 -8.88 -5.36
C SER A 754 7.54 -9.93 -4.65
N SER A 755 7.07 -10.47 -3.51
CA SER A 755 7.77 -11.56 -2.82
C SER A 755 7.88 -12.80 -3.71
N ARG A 756 9.12 -13.21 -4.01
CA ARG A 756 9.49 -14.41 -4.79
C ARG A 756 8.69 -15.62 -4.27
N THR A 757 7.99 -16.35 -5.14
CA THR A 757 7.34 -17.61 -4.71
C THR A 757 8.40 -18.68 -4.46
N LEU A 758 8.03 -19.77 -3.77
CA LEU A 758 8.93 -20.91 -3.57
C LEU A 758 9.34 -21.55 -4.91
N TYR A 759 8.51 -21.43 -5.95
CA TYR A 759 8.81 -21.88 -7.31
C TYR A 759 9.90 -21.02 -7.96
N ASP A 760 9.76 -19.69 -7.89
CA ASP A 760 10.68 -18.73 -8.51
C ASP A 760 12.07 -18.72 -7.84
N LYS A 761 12.20 -19.32 -6.64
CA LYS A 761 13.47 -19.66 -5.99
C LYS A 761 14.05 -20.98 -6.49
N ALA A 762 13.22 -21.99 -6.72
CA ALA A 762 13.62 -23.36 -7.06
C ALA A 762 13.89 -23.60 -8.56
N GLN A 763 14.01 -22.54 -9.36
CA GLN A 763 14.25 -22.61 -10.81
C GLN A 763 15.45 -21.77 -11.27
N GLY A 764 16.22 -21.17 -10.34
CA GLY A 764 17.31 -20.24 -10.68
C GLY A 764 16.87 -18.97 -11.43
N GLN A 765 15.59 -18.84 -11.82
CA GLN A 765 15.11 -17.74 -12.63
C GLN A 765 15.28 -16.40 -11.90
N PHE A 766 16.09 -15.52 -12.48
CA PHE A 766 16.26 -14.14 -12.05
C PHE A 766 14.97 -13.34 -12.26
N ASP A 767 14.02 -13.50 -11.34
CA ASP A 767 12.80 -12.70 -11.20
C ASP A 767 12.94 -11.73 -10.01
N GLY A 768 14.14 -11.13 -9.94
CA GLY A 768 14.54 -10.10 -8.99
C GLY A 768 14.02 -8.73 -9.39
N GLU A 769 12.70 -8.52 -9.42
CA GLU A 769 12.15 -7.18 -9.61
C GLU A 769 12.79 -6.22 -8.59
N PRO A 770 13.58 -5.22 -9.03
CA PRO A 770 14.41 -4.41 -8.16
C PRO A 770 13.56 -3.48 -7.30
N THR A 771 14.18 -2.84 -6.31
CA THR A 771 13.51 -1.69 -5.68
C THR A 771 13.66 -0.50 -6.59
N ILE A 772 12.55 0.18 -6.87
CA ILE A 772 12.51 1.33 -7.78
C ILE A 772 12.14 2.55 -6.95
N VAL A 773 13.06 3.52 -6.93
CA VAL A 773 12.90 4.77 -6.18
C VAL A 773 12.47 5.85 -7.15
N GLY A 774 11.36 6.50 -6.87
CA GLY A 774 10.97 7.76 -7.51
C GLY A 774 11.45 8.94 -6.69
N CYS A 775 11.99 9.96 -7.35
CA CYS A 775 12.44 11.20 -6.74
C CYS A 775 11.80 12.39 -7.46
N GLY A 776 10.97 13.16 -6.75
CA GLY A 776 10.42 14.44 -7.23
C GLY A 776 11.01 15.60 -6.43
N TYR A 777 11.37 16.71 -7.08
CA TYR A 777 11.98 17.86 -6.40
C TYR A 777 11.51 19.18 -6.99
N SER A 778 11.40 20.23 -6.17
CA SER A 778 11.09 21.57 -6.64
C SER A 778 12.30 22.24 -7.29
N LEU A 779 12.02 23.17 -8.20
CA LEU A 779 12.96 24.04 -8.88
C LEU A 779 12.80 25.47 -8.31
N ASN A 780 12.70 26.48 -9.18
CA ASN A 780 12.60 27.89 -8.78
C ASN A 780 11.30 28.23 -8.02
N SER A 781 10.21 27.52 -8.31
CA SER A 781 8.94 27.61 -7.58
C SER A 781 8.67 26.34 -6.78
N PRO A 782 7.98 26.42 -5.62
CA PRO A 782 7.46 25.25 -4.93
C PRO A 782 6.63 24.33 -5.84
N THR A 783 5.84 24.87 -6.78
CA THR A 783 4.96 24.09 -7.68
C THR A 783 5.64 23.61 -8.97
N GLU A 784 6.81 24.15 -9.31
CA GLU A 784 7.60 23.76 -10.47
C GLU A 784 8.51 22.59 -10.09
N LEU A 785 8.22 21.38 -10.59
CA LEU A 785 8.97 20.19 -10.22
C LEU A 785 9.80 19.62 -11.37
N GLY A 786 11.02 19.19 -11.03
CA GLY A 786 11.73 18.14 -11.76
C GLY A 786 11.52 16.78 -11.10
N GLY A 787 12.05 15.74 -11.73
CA GLY A 787 12.08 14.41 -11.14
C GLY A 787 12.90 13.41 -11.93
N TYR A 788 13.10 12.24 -11.35
CA TYR A 788 13.63 11.04 -12.01
C TYR A 788 13.19 9.80 -11.22
N ASN A 789 13.52 8.62 -11.73
CA ASN A 789 13.48 7.38 -10.97
C ASN A 789 14.81 6.63 -11.16
N PHE A 790 15.17 5.80 -10.20
CA PHE A 790 16.36 4.97 -10.26
C PHE A 790 16.09 3.59 -9.66
N LEU A 791 16.89 2.62 -10.08
CA LEU A 791 16.81 1.23 -9.65
C LEU A 791 17.92 0.94 -8.65
N GLN A 792 17.59 0.15 -7.63
CA GLN A 792 18.51 -0.35 -6.61
C GLN A 792 18.13 -1.79 -6.21
N GLU A 793 18.91 -2.40 -5.32
CA GLU A 793 18.81 -3.81 -4.98
C GLU A 793 17.40 -4.23 -4.48
N ARG A 794 17.06 -5.50 -4.72
CA ARG A 794 15.73 -6.03 -4.39
C ARG A 794 15.48 -5.99 -2.89
N ASN A 795 14.36 -5.40 -2.48
CA ASN A 795 13.97 -5.19 -1.07
C ASN A 795 14.99 -4.36 -0.27
N GLU A 796 15.84 -3.56 -0.93
CA GLU A 796 16.61 -2.52 -0.24
C GLU A 796 15.65 -1.39 0.15
N TYR A 797 15.53 -1.14 1.46
CA TYR A 797 14.65 -0.14 2.06
C TYR A 797 15.37 1.18 2.36
N LYS A 798 16.71 1.19 2.36
CA LYS A 798 17.53 2.41 2.45
C LYS A 798 17.70 3.03 1.07
N LEU A 799 17.79 4.36 0.96
CA LEU A 799 18.20 5.02 -0.29
C LEU A 799 19.71 4.80 -0.52
N LYS A 800 20.09 4.37 -1.72
CA LYS A 800 21.48 4.14 -2.12
C LYS A 800 22.01 5.29 -2.98
N ASN A 801 23.32 5.39 -3.13
CA ASN A 801 24.02 6.29 -4.07
C ASN A 801 23.57 7.77 -3.97
N LEU A 802 23.37 8.24 -2.73
CA LEU A 802 22.89 9.59 -2.43
C LEU A 802 23.87 10.68 -2.87
N ASP A 803 25.17 10.37 -2.95
CA ASP A 803 26.23 11.22 -3.51
C ASP A 803 25.95 11.65 -4.96
N SER A 804 25.28 10.81 -5.74
CA SER A 804 24.89 11.06 -7.13
C SER A 804 23.43 11.52 -7.23
N HIS A 805 22.52 10.80 -6.59
CA HIS A 805 21.08 11.07 -6.69
C HIS A 805 20.69 12.35 -5.96
N PHE A 806 21.05 12.53 -4.68
CA PHE A 806 20.69 13.75 -3.96
C PHE A 806 21.43 14.98 -4.51
N LYS A 807 22.70 14.81 -4.97
CA LYS A 807 23.41 15.85 -5.72
C LYS A 807 22.65 16.34 -6.96
N THR A 808 22.02 15.43 -7.71
CA THR A 808 21.21 15.79 -8.89
C THR A 808 20.08 16.77 -8.52
N CYS A 809 19.44 16.60 -7.36
CA CYS A 809 18.40 17.53 -6.88
C CYS A 809 18.96 18.94 -6.65
N LEU A 810 20.11 19.04 -5.98
CA LEU A 810 20.80 20.30 -5.68
C LEU A 810 21.32 21.00 -6.94
N ASP A 811 21.90 20.24 -7.88
CA ASP A 811 22.37 20.74 -9.16
C ASP A 811 21.21 21.34 -9.99
N GLN A 812 20.06 20.65 -10.03
CA GLN A 812 18.88 21.14 -10.76
C GLN A 812 18.26 22.39 -10.10
N TYR A 813 18.27 22.48 -8.77
CA TYR A 813 17.88 23.72 -8.08
C TYR A 813 18.81 24.88 -8.44
N LYS A 814 20.13 24.63 -8.41
CA LYS A 814 21.15 25.63 -8.77
C LYS A 814 21.07 26.05 -10.23
N GLN A 815 20.74 25.13 -11.13
CA GLN A 815 20.49 25.44 -12.54
C GLN A 815 19.25 26.34 -12.72
N ALA A 816 18.19 26.12 -11.93
CA ALA A 816 16.94 26.89 -12.02
C ALA A 816 16.98 28.26 -11.31
N THR A 817 17.82 28.43 -10.28
CA THR A 817 17.84 29.62 -9.40
C THR A 817 19.17 30.38 -9.37
N GLY A 818 20.21 29.84 -10.00
CA GLY A 818 21.58 30.37 -9.95
C GLY A 818 22.35 30.08 -8.66
N SER A 819 21.72 29.54 -7.61
CA SER A 819 22.35 29.31 -6.30
C SER A 819 21.90 28.01 -5.63
N LEU A 820 22.66 27.53 -4.64
CA LEU A 820 22.22 26.39 -3.82
C LEU A 820 21.08 26.83 -2.87
N PRO A 821 20.15 25.93 -2.52
CA PRO A 821 19.14 26.24 -1.51
C PRO A 821 19.79 26.44 -0.14
N GLU A 822 19.24 27.32 0.69
CA GLU A 822 19.66 27.47 2.09
C GLU A 822 19.10 26.34 2.96
N THR A 823 17.94 25.79 2.61
CA THR A 823 17.31 24.65 3.28
C THR A 823 16.72 23.66 2.27
N VAL A 824 16.83 22.37 2.55
CA VAL A 824 16.19 21.29 1.78
C VAL A 824 15.24 20.52 2.70
N VAL A 825 13.97 20.46 2.29
CA VAL A 825 12.89 19.76 3.01
C VAL A 825 12.59 18.46 2.29
N ILE A 826 12.80 17.34 2.96
CA ILE A 826 12.78 16.00 2.37
C ILE A 826 11.61 15.21 2.96
N PHE A 827 10.64 14.87 2.12
CA PHE A 827 9.53 13.97 2.44
C PHE A 827 9.91 12.55 2.00
N ARG A 828 10.23 11.69 2.97
CA ARG A 828 10.70 10.32 2.74
C ARG A 828 9.61 9.33 3.13
N THR A 829 9.14 8.47 2.22
CA THR A 829 8.20 7.42 2.64
C THR A 829 8.84 6.40 3.56
N GLY A 830 8.09 5.94 4.57
CA GLY A 830 8.48 4.83 5.45
C GLY A 830 7.30 3.91 5.79
N ALA A 831 7.59 2.66 6.10
CA ALA A 831 6.61 1.66 6.54
C ALA A 831 6.26 1.81 8.02
N GLY A 832 7.16 2.36 8.84
CA GLY A 832 6.94 2.63 10.26
C GLY A 832 8.25 2.80 11.03
N GLU A 833 8.23 2.46 12.32
CA GLU A 833 9.33 2.77 13.24
C GLU A 833 10.67 2.13 12.89
N GLY A 834 10.64 0.95 12.27
CA GLY A 834 11.83 0.22 11.84
C GLY A 834 12.67 0.92 10.78
N ASP A 835 12.14 1.95 10.12
CA ASP A 835 12.88 2.71 9.10
C ASP A 835 13.64 3.91 9.68
N PHE A 836 13.31 4.39 10.88
CA PHE A 836 13.91 5.61 11.42
C PHE A 836 15.43 5.54 11.54
N LYS A 837 15.99 4.38 11.90
CA LYS A 837 17.45 4.19 11.91
C LYS A 837 18.05 4.32 10.50
N ARG A 838 17.44 3.68 9.50
CA ARG A 838 17.92 3.75 8.11
C ARG A 838 17.85 5.17 7.55
N VAL A 839 16.75 5.87 7.82
CA VAL A 839 16.57 7.27 7.40
C VAL A 839 17.56 8.20 8.10
N GLN A 840 17.91 7.94 9.36
CA GLN A 840 18.97 8.69 10.05
C GLN A 840 20.33 8.55 9.33
N GLU A 841 20.69 7.34 8.91
CA GLU A 841 21.89 7.11 8.08
C GLU A 841 21.78 7.82 6.71
N GLU A 842 20.61 7.81 6.06
CA GLU A 842 20.36 8.58 4.83
C GLU A 842 20.57 10.09 5.04
N VAL A 843 20.15 10.64 6.19
CA VAL A 843 20.36 12.06 6.54
C VAL A 843 21.85 12.36 6.63
N GLU A 844 22.64 11.52 7.30
CA GLU A 844 24.09 11.72 7.47
C GLU A 844 24.83 11.70 6.12
N GLU A 845 24.45 10.79 5.22
CA GLU A 845 24.94 10.75 3.84
C GLU A 845 24.57 12.02 3.06
N MET A 846 23.30 12.44 3.08
CA MET A 846 22.83 13.67 2.42
C MET A 846 23.52 14.93 2.96
N GLN A 847 23.74 15.04 4.27
CA GLN A 847 24.52 16.13 4.85
C GLN A 847 25.97 16.11 4.37
N GLY A 848 26.57 14.92 4.18
CA GLY A 848 27.88 14.76 3.55
C GLY A 848 27.92 15.36 2.14
N VAL A 849 26.87 15.14 1.33
CA VAL A 849 26.72 15.74 0.00
C VAL A 849 26.58 17.27 0.08
N CYS A 850 25.74 17.78 0.98
CA CYS A 850 25.59 19.21 1.23
C CYS A 850 26.92 19.90 1.59
N ARG A 851 27.72 19.28 2.47
CA ARG A 851 29.06 19.79 2.83
C ARG A 851 30.02 19.78 1.64
N LYS A 852 30.07 18.70 0.86
CA LYS A 852 30.95 18.59 -0.33
C LYS A 852 30.64 19.65 -1.40
N ILE A 853 29.38 20.02 -1.59
CA ILE A 853 28.94 20.93 -2.66
C ILE A 853 28.87 22.41 -2.19
N GLY A 854 28.42 22.65 -0.95
CA GLY A 854 28.19 24.00 -0.43
C GLY A 854 29.28 24.56 0.48
N GLY A 855 30.18 23.72 1.01
CA GLY A 855 31.20 24.14 1.97
C GLY A 855 30.59 24.84 3.20
N SER A 856 31.00 26.07 3.48
CA SER A 856 30.43 26.91 4.55
C SER A 856 28.98 27.36 4.28
N ARG A 857 28.48 27.22 3.05
CA ARG A 857 27.09 27.48 2.65
C ARG A 857 26.33 26.18 2.34
N ALA A 858 26.69 25.09 3.02
CA ALA A 858 25.99 23.81 2.92
C ALA A 858 24.50 23.95 3.25
N PRO A 859 23.58 23.45 2.41
CA PRO A 859 22.14 23.48 2.71
C PRO A 859 21.81 22.77 4.02
N LYS A 860 20.94 23.37 4.84
CA LYS A 860 20.38 22.72 6.04
C LYS A 860 19.30 21.72 5.65
N LEU A 861 19.17 20.61 6.40
CA LEU A 861 18.14 19.59 6.11
C LEU A 861 16.99 19.63 7.12
N VAL A 862 15.77 19.49 6.60
CA VAL A 862 14.57 19.08 7.35
C VAL A 862 14.09 17.78 6.73
N VAL A 863 14.10 16.67 7.48
CA VAL A 863 13.76 15.34 6.96
C VAL A 863 12.53 14.81 7.71
N VAL A 864 11.48 14.53 6.96
CA VAL A 864 10.16 14.12 7.45
C VAL A 864 9.82 12.75 6.86
N VAL A 865 9.69 11.75 7.73
CA VAL A 865 9.21 10.42 7.35
C VAL A 865 7.69 10.43 7.25
N VAL A 866 7.18 10.03 6.09
CA VAL A 866 5.76 10.09 5.74
C VAL A 866 5.16 8.69 5.65
N GLN A 867 4.30 8.33 6.62
CA GLN A 867 3.60 7.05 6.66
C GLN A 867 2.17 7.19 6.10
N LYS A 868 2.00 6.91 4.81
CA LYS A 868 0.70 6.95 4.11
C LYS A 868 -0.22 5.78 4.48
N THR A 869 0.37 4.64 4.83
CA THR A 869 -0.35 3.40 5.19
C THR A 869 -0.25 3.14 6.68
N SER A 870 -1.02 3.90 7.46
CA SER A 870 -1.18 3.64 8.90
C SER A 870 -2.56 3.05 9.23
N HIS A 871 -2.66 2.40 10.38
CA HIS A 871 -3.91 1.86 10.92
C HIS A 871 -4.77 2.96 11.58
N THR A 872 -4.23 4.16 11.81
CA THR A 872 -4.96 5.26 12.46
C THR A 872 -6.07 5.79 11.54
N ARG A 873 -7.27 5.95 12.11
CA ARG A 873 -8.42 6.66 11.54
C ARG A 873 -8.83 7.78 12.49
N ILE A 874 -9.32 8.86 11.91
CA ILE A 874 -9.89 10.00 12.62
C ILE A 874 -11.30 10.20 12.08
N PHE A 875 -12.26 10.30 12.97
CA PHE A 875 -13.67 10.50 12.67
C PHE A 875 -14.17 11.75 13.41
N PRO A 876 -15.17 12.47 12.90
CA PRO A 876 -15.90 13.44 13.71
C PRO A 876 -16.43 12.78 14.99
N LYS A 877 -16.45 13.49 16.13
CA LYS A 877 -17.06 12.96 17.37
C LYS A 877 -18.52 12.51 17.13
N GLU A 878 -19.24 13.23 16.28
CA GLU A 878 -20.61 12.89 15.88
C GLU A 878 -20.69 12.75 14.36
N ILE A 879 -21.15 11.59 13.87
CA ILE A 879 -21.07 11.22 12.45
C ILE A 879 -22.45 11.34 11.79
N PHE A 880 -22.63 12.40 10.99
CA PHE A 880 -23.90 12.72 10.30
C PHE A 880 -23.79 12.58 8.77
N GLY A 881 -24.94 12.62 8.07
CA GLY A 881 -25.02 12.51 6.62
C GLY A 881 -24.97 11.07 6.08
N SER A 882 -25.09 10.93 4.77
CA SER A 882 -25.13 9.65 4.05
C SER A 882 -23.96 9.46 3.09
N LYS A 883 -23.23 10.54 2.75
CA LYS A 883 -22.10 10.51 1.81
C LYS A 883 -20.75 10.58 2.54
N ALA A 884 -19.70 10.11 1.87
CA ALA A 884 -18.35 10.07 2.44
C ALA A 884 -17.84 11.46 2.87
N TYR A 885 -18.06 12.52 2.08
CA TYR A 885 -17.59 13.87 2.44
C TYR A 885 -18.34 14.50 3.62
N GLU A 886 -19.51 13.96 3.99
CA GLU A 886 -20.34 14.43 5.10
C GLU A 886 -19.94 13.74 6.41
N GLN A 887 -19.61 12.45 6.34
CA GLN A 887 -19.29 11.60 7.49
C GLN A 887 -17.81 11.66 7.93
N ASN A 888 -16.90 12.14 7.08
CA ASN A 888 -15.47 12.22 7.40
C ASN A 888 -15.09 13.57 8.02
N VAL A 889 -13.92 13.62 8.67
CA VAL A 889 -13.30 14.90 9.05
C VAL A 889 -12.90 15.71 7.81
N LYS A 890 -12.86 17.04 7.98
CA LYS A 890 -12.56 17.99 6.88
C LYS A 890 -11.09 17.90 6.46
N SER A 891 -10.81 18.27 5.21
CA SER A 891 -9.45 18.60 4.77
C SER A 891 -8.85 19.68 5.67
N GLY A 892 -7.56 19.54 6.01
CA GLY A 892 -6.86 20.37 7.00
C GLY A 892 -6.96 19.87 8.44
N THR A 893 -7.69 18.77 8.73
CA THR A 893 -7.75 18.21 10.09
C THR A 893 -6.38 17.65 10.50
N MET A 894 -5.84 18.18 11.60
CA MET A 894 -4.51 17.87 12.14
C MET A 894 -4.58 17.49 13.63
N ILE A 895 -3.83 16.46 14.01
CA ILE A 895 -3.57 16.05 15.40
C ILE A 895 -2.06 16.01 15.60
N ASP A 896 -1.56 16.64 16.66
CA ASP A 896 -0.12 16.80 16.94
C ASP A 896 0.31 16.29 18.33
N SER A 897 -0.57 15.55 19.02
CA SER A 897 -0.41 15.00 20.38
C SER A 897 -1.29 13.75 20.60
N ARG A 898 -1.12 13.08 21.75
CA ARG A 898 -1.95 11.98 22.34
C ARG A 898 -2.15 10.66 21.55
N ILE A 899 -1.94 10.64 20.24
CA ILE A 899 -1.91 9.40 19.41
C ILE A 899 -0.69 9.36 18.48
N THR A 900 0.15 10.39 18.57
CA THR A 900 1.50 10.51 18.05
C THR A 900 2.44 9.50 18.70
N ASN A 901 3.57 9.22 18.06
CA ASN A 901 4.59 8.35 18.61
C ASN A 901 5.29 9.00 19.82
N ALA A 902 5.40 8.27 20.94
CA ALA A 902 6.04 8.77 22.15
C ALA A 902 7.52 9.10 21.91
N GLY A 903 7.97 10.27 22.38
CA GLY A 903 9.37 10.71 22.24
C GLY A 903 9.78 11.09 20.81
N ARG A 904 8.84 11.41 19.92
CA ARG A 904 9.12 11.89 18.55
C ARG A 904 8.30 13.12 18.20
N GLU A 905 8.87 14.00 17.39
CA GLU A 905 8.12 15.09 16.74
C GLU A 905 7.24 14.53 15.61
N GLU A 906 6.10 13.94 15.97
CA GLU A 906 5.10 13.46 15.02
C GLU A 906 3.87 14.38 14.97
N PHE A 907 3.24 14.46 13.80
CA PHE A 907 1.86 14.92 13.62
C PHE A 907 1.11 14.05 12.59
N ILE A 908 -0.21 14.10 12.63
CA ILE A 908 -1.12 13.36 11.76
C ILE A 908 -2.01 14.38 11.04
N LEU A 909 -2.06 14.31 9.71
CA LEU A 909 -2.76 15.29 8.87
C LEU A 909 -3.68 14.60 7.85
N VAL A 910 -4.85 15.19 7.62
CA VAL A 910 -5.81 14.85 6.56
C VAL A 910 -5.80 15.97 5.51
N SER A 911 -5.02 15.80 4.45
CA SER A 911 -4.93 16.81 3.38
C SER A 911 -6.09 16.71 2.38
N GLN A 912 -6.57 15.51 2.09
CA GLN A 912 -7.54 15.22 1.02
C GLN A 912 -9.01 15.26 1.47
N SER A 913 -9.92 15.64 0.56
CA SER A 913 -11.36 15.41 0.75
C SER A 913 -11.72 13.95 0.49
N ALA A 914 -12.43 13.31 1.43
CA ALA A 914 -12.86 11.92 1.31
C ALA A 914 -14.12 11.78 0.43
N LEU A 915 -13.92 11.54 -0.86
CA LEU A 915 -15.03 11.32 -1.82
C LEU A 915 -15.66 9.91 -1.71
N ILE A 916 -14.91 8.93 -1.19
CA ILE A 916 -15.30 7.52 -1.09
C ILE A 916 -14.79 6.95 0.23
N GLY A 917 -15.64 6.22 0.96
CA GLY A 917 -15.28 5.47 2.18
C GLY A 917 -14.80 6.33 3.36
N THR A 918 -13.99 5.72 4.22
CA THR A 918 -13.32 6.38 5.36
C THR A 918 -11.98 6.97 4.91
N VAL A 919 -11.68 8.20 5.33
CA VAL A 919 -10.40 8.87 5.06
C VAL A 919 -9.23 8.14 5.73
N ARG A 920 -8.07 8.21 5.08
CA ARG A 920 -6.79 7.73 5.65
C ARG A 920 -5.91 8.94 5.96
N PRO A 921 -5.78 9.34 7.24
CA PRO A 921 -4.81 10.32 7.68
C PRO A 921 -3.38 9.82 7.43
N VAL A 922 -2.48 10.76 7.12
CA VAL A 922 -1.07 10.49 6.91
C VAL A 922 -0.29 10.95 8.15
N LYS A 923 0.66 10.13 8.60
CA LYS A 923 1.58 10.51 9.70
C LYS A 923 2.86 11.09 9.15
N TYR A 924 3.38 12.10 9.84
CA TYR A 924 4.60 12.83 9.51
C TYR A 924 5.47 12.87 10.77
N SER A 925 6.56 12.10 10.77
CA SER A 925 7.56 12.08 11.85
C SER A 925 8.79 12.87 11.40
N ILE A 926 9.11 13.95 12.11
CA ILE A 926 10.33 14.75 11.86
C ILE A 926 11.52 13.98 12.44
N VAL A 927 12.50 13.67 11.58
CA VAL A 927 13.71 12.91 11.94
C VAL A 927 14.95 13.81 12.00
N SER A 928 14.99 14.86 11.19
CA SER A 928 16.05 15.89 11.24
C SER A 928 15.44 17.27 10.99
N ASN A 929 15.95 18.29 11.69
CA ASN A 929 15.39 19.65 11.68
C ASN A 929 16.48 20.69 11.99
N ALA A 930 17.53 20.73 11.17
CA ALA A 930 18.68 21.63 11.37
C ALA A 930 18.36 23.16 11.34
N PRO A 931 17.24 23.62 10.75
CA PRO A 931 16.77 25.00 10.88
C PRO A 931 15.86 25.29 12.11
N GLU A 932 15.59 24.30 12.97
CA GLU A 932 14.73 24.44 14.16
C GLU A 932 13.32 24.98 13.85
N TRP A 933 12.69 24.46 12.80
CA TRP A 933 11.31 24.81 12.47
C TRP A 933 10.32 24.13 13.42
N SER A 934 9.31 24.85 13.89
CA SER A 934 8.31 24.26 14.77
C SER A 934 7.43 23.22 14.06
N LYS A 935 6.92 22.25 14.82
CA LYS A 935 5.92 21.26 14.35
C LYS A 935 4.73 21.94 13.64
N ASN A 936 4.30 23.11 14.12
CA ASN A 936 3.24 23.94 13.50
C ASN A 936 3.62 24.46 12.10
N GLU A 937 4.86 24.91 11.90
CA GLU A 937 5.35 25.37 10.60
C GLU A 937 5.50 24.22 9.60
N VAL A 938 6.10 23.10 10.02
CA VAL A 938 6.28 21.91 9.16
C VAL A 938 4.93 21.31 8.73
N ALA A 939 3.93 21.29 9.62
CA ALA A 939 2.62 20.77 9.29
C ALA A 939 1.81 21.69 8.35
N ASN A 940 1.84 23.01 8.55
CA ASN A 940 1.22 23.95 7.61
C ASN A 940 1.92 23.91 6.25
N LEU A 941 3.25 23.83 6.21
CA LEU A 941 4.02 23.63 4.99
C LEU A 941 3.59 22.35 4.26
N ALA A 942 3.50 21.21 4.96
CA ALA A 942 3.06 19.95 4.36
C ALA A 942 1.64 20.03 3.78
N TYR A 943 0.72 20.74 4.45
CA TYR A 943 -0.64 20.95 3.96
C TYR A 943 -0.68 21.88 2.73
N ILE A 944 0.04 23.01 2.76
CA ILE A 944 0.14 23.96 1.63
C ILE A 944 0.72 23.27 0.40
N LEU A 945 1.80 22.50 0.55
CA LEU A 945 2.41 21.75 -0.54
C LEU A 945 1.48 20.65 -1.11
N ALA A 946 0.46 20.19 -0.38
CA ALA A 946 -0.53 19.28 -0.96
C ALA A 946 -1.36 19.97 -2.07
N PHE A 947 -1.68 21.27 -1.93
CA PHE A 947 -2.39 22.03 -2.97
C PHE A 947 -1.56 22.22 -4.25
N GLY A 948 -0.24 22.06 -4.21
CA GLY A 948 0.65 22.22 -5.36
C GLY A 948 0.44 21.20 -6.50
N HIS A 949 -0.45 20.22 -6.33
CA HIS A 949 -0.68 19.10 -7.24
C HIS A 949 -1.30 19.53 -8.60
N GLN A 950 -0.46 19.96 -9.53
CA GLN A 950 -0.82 20.68 -10.75
C GLN A 950 -1.94 20.09 -11.63
N VAL A 951 -2.19 18.76 -11.61
CA VAL A 951 -3.25 18.11 -12.40
C VAL A 951 -4.63 18.11 -11.74
N SER A 952 -4.76 18.58 -10.49
CA SER A 952 -6.01 18.67 -9.73
C SER A 952 -6.10 20.01 -9.00
N TYR A 953 -7.31 20.51 -8.75
CA TYR A 953 -7.52 21.63 -7.83
C TYR A 953 -7.77 21.17 -6.38
N GLN A 954 -8.00 19.87 -6.18
CA GLN A 954 -8.08 19.25 -4.86
C GLN A 954 -6.70 18.70 -4.45
N PRO A 955 -6.26 18.92 -3.20
CA PRO A 955 -5.03 18.33 -2.68
C PRO A 955 -5.12 16.79 -2.59
N PRO A 956 -4.05 16.04 -2.90
CA PRO A 956 -3.93 14.64 -2.56
C PRO A 956 -3.57 14.49 -1.06
N ALA A 957 -3.38 13.25 -0.59
CA ALA A 957 -3.13 12.97 0.83
C ALA A 957 -1.75 13.44 1.35
N VAL A 958 -0.82 13.78 0.44
CA VAL A 958 0.58 14.12 0.74
C VAL A 958 1.03 15.35 -0.04
N PRO A 959 2.13 16.02 0.37
CA PRO A 959 2.80 17.03 -0.44
C PRO A 959 2.98 16.61 -1.90
N HIS A 960 2.77 17.55 -2.81
CA HIS A 960 2.78 17.30 -4.25
C HIS A 960 4.12 16.74 -4.77
N VAL A 961 5.26 17.11 -4.16
CA VAL A 961 6.59 16.51 -4.43
C VAL A 961 6.63 15.01 -4.16
N LEU A 962 6.03 14.55 -3.06
CA LEU A 962 5.97 13.13 -2.71
C LEU A 962 4.97 12.39 -3.60
N TYR A 963 3.87 13.05 -3.98
CA TYR A 963 2.94 12.51 -4.97
C TYR A 963 3.59 12.34 -6.36
N ALA A 964 4.46 13.28 -6.77
CA ALA A 964 5.25 13.14 -8.00
C ALA A 964 6.24 11.96 -7.90
N ALA A 965 6.96 11.84 -6.79
CA ALA A 965 7.82 10.70 -6.49
C ALA A 965 7.08 9.35 -6.57
N GLU A 966 5.86 9.26 -6.04
CA GLU A 966 5.03 8.06 -6.13
C GLU A 966 4.69 7.66 -7.57
N ASN A 967 4.37 8.64 -8.42
CA ASN A 967 4.10 8.37 -9.84
C ASN A 967 5.38 8.00 -10.61
N LEU A 968 6.53 8.56 -10.23
CA LEU A 968 7.84 8.23 -10.79
C LEU A 968 8.27 6.80 -10.44
N ALA A 969 8.10 6.36 -9.19
CA ALA A 969 8.37 4.98 -8.78
C ALA A 969 7.48 3.98 -9.54
N LYS A 970 6.18 4.26 -9.65
CA LYS A 970 5.23 3.46 -10.44
C LYS A 970 5.60 3.43 -11.93
N ARG A 971 6.00 4.56 -12.51
CA ARG A 971 6.41 4.63 -13.93
C ARG A 971 7.70 3.85 -14.18
N GLY A 972 8.70 3.99 -13.32
CA GLY A 972 9.93 3.19 -13.38
C GLY A 972 9.63 1.69 -13.36
N ARG A 973 8.71 1.27 -12.48
CA ARG A 973 8.23 -0.12 -12.42
C ARG A 973 7.52 -0.60 -13.68
N ASN A 974 6.60 0.19 -14.24
CA ASN A 974 5.96 -0.19 -15.50
C ASN A 974 6.98 -0.28 -16.65
N ASN A 975 7.94 0.66 -16.71
CA ASN A 975 9.00 0.64 -17.71
C ASN A 975 9.93 -0.57 -17.54
N TYR A 976 10.26 -0.98 -16.31
CA TYR A 976 11.00 -2.23 -16.02
C TYR A 976 10.26 -3.46 -16.56
N LEU A 977 8.97 -3.58 -16.24
CA LEU A 977 8.15 -4.72 -16.69
C LEU A 977 8.01 -4.73 -18.21
N GLN A 978 7.92 -3.57 -18.86
CA GLN A 978 7.85 -3.47 -20.32
C GLN A 978 9.20 -3.77 -21.00
N HIS A 979 10.32 -3.35 -20.42
CA HIS A 979 11.66 -3.69 -20.88
C HIS A 979 11.90 -5.21 -20.85
N LYS A 980 11.41 -5.89 -19.79
CA LYS A 980 11.38 -7.36 -19.70
C LYS A 980 10.50 -8.00 -20.79
N LYS A 981 9.27 -7.50 -20.99
CA LYS A 981 8.33 -8.02 -22.00
C LYS A 981 8.86 -7.92 -23.44
N LEU A 982 9.58 -6.85 -23.79
CA LEU A 982 10.13 -6.64 -25.13
C LEU A 982 11.42 -7.44 -25.41
N GLY A 983 11.87 -8.29 -24.49
CA GLY A 983 13.05 -9.14 -24.66
C GLY A 983 14.40 -8.41 -24.59
N GLU A 984 14.41 -7.09 -24.40
CA GLU A 984 15.64 -6.29 -24.25
C GLU A 984 16.43 -6.72 -23.00
N LEU A 985 15.73 -7.06 -21.91
CA LEU A 985 16.36 -7.61 -20.70
C LEU A 985 17.12 -8.92 -21.00
N SER A 986 16.57 -9.81 -21.83
CA SER A 986 17.21 -11.08 -22.21
C SER A 986 18.49 -10.87 -23.01
N LYS A 987 18.57 -9.79 -23.82
CA LYS A 987 19.80 -9.39 -24.52
C LYS A 987 20.87 -8.91 -23.54
N SER A 988 20.49 -8.10 -22.55
CA SER A 988 21.41 -7.66 -21.49
C SER A 988 21.91 -8.83 -20.65
N ILE A 989 21.03 -9.74 -20.22
CA ILE A 989 21.40 -10.96 -19.49
C ILE A 989 22.40 -11.79 -20.29
N LYS A 990 22.14 -12.02 -21.59
CA LYS A 990 23.07 -12.76 -22.45
C LYS A 990 24.45 -12.09 -22.51
N LYS A 991 24.50 -10.76 -22.68
CA LYS A 991 25.76 -9.99 -22.68
C LYS A 991 26.55 -10.18 -21.38
N VAL A 992 25.91 -10.08 -20.22
CA VAL A 992 26.56 -10.24 -18.90
C VAL A 992 27.09 -11.67 -18.72
N LEU A 993 26.32 -12.68 -19.11
CA LEU A 993 26.75 -14.09 -19.09
C LEU A 993 27.90 -14.35 -20.08
N ASP A 994 27.97 -13.61 -21.18
CA ASP A 994 29.07 -13.69 -22.14
C ASP A 994 30.34 -12.96 -21.65
N GLU A 995 30.20 -11.90 -20.84
CA GLU A 995 31.31 -11.11 -20.27
C GLU A 995 31.87 -11.68 -18.95
N HIS A 996 31.09 -12.45 -18.20
CA HIS A 996 31.44 -13.02 -16.88
C HIS A 996 31.40 -14.57 -16.86
N LYS A 997 32.00 -15.20 -17.87
CA LYS A 997 32.05 -16.69 -17.99
C LYS A 997 32.86 -17.35 -16.88
N ASP A 998 33.80 -16.63 -16.29
CA ASP A 998 34.62 -17.00 -15.15
C ASP A 998 33.83 -17.15 -13.84
N LEU A 999 32.68 -16.47 -13.71
CA LEU A 999 31.81 -16.54 -12.53
C LEU A 999 30.74 -17.65 -12.63
N LEU A 1000 30.73 -18.44 -13.71
CA LEU A 1000 29.76 -19.54 -13.88
C LEU A 1000 30.03 -20.73 -12.93
N ASP A 1001 31.26 -20.89 -12.46
CA ASP A 1001 31.66 -21.93 -11.49
C ASP A 1001 31.63 -21.43 -10.02
N ALA A 1002 31.27 -20.17 -9.78
CA ALA A 1002 31.16 -19.59 -8.45
C ALA A 1002 29.82 -19.93 -7.76
N GLU A 1003 29.74 -19.75 -6.43
CA GLU A 1003 28.47 -19.91 -5.71
C GLU A 1003 27.36 -19.03 -6.32
N GLU A 1004 26.19 -19.63 -6.55
CA GLU A 1004 25.04 -19.11 -7.33
C GLU A 1004 24.64 -17.65 -6.98
N GLY A 1005 24.93 -17.19 -5.76
CA GLY A 1005 24.66 -15.83 -5.29
C GLY A 1005 25.60 -14.72 -5.83
N GLN A 1006 26.82 -15.04 -6.27
CA GLN A 1006 27.76 -14.03 -6.81
C GLN A 1006 27.36 -13.60 -8.23
N LEU A 1007 27.04 -14.57 -9.09
CA LEU A 1007 26.54 -14.30 -10.44
C LEU A 1007 25.21 -13.54 -10.41
N ASP A 1008 24.29 -13.91 -9.52
CA ASP A 1008 23.02 -13.21 -9.29
C ASP A 1008 23.27 -11.72 -8.96
N ALA A 1009 24.26 -11.41 -8.10
CA ALA A 1009 24.59 -10.03 -7.72
C ALA A 1009 25.21 -9.20 -8.87
N VAL A 1010 26.10 -9.80 -9.67
CA VAL A 1010 26.67 -9.13 -10.86
C VAL A 1010 25.58 -8.87 -11.90
N LEU A 1011 24.68 -9.84 -12.12
CA LEU A 1011 23.53 -9.69 -13.02
C LEU A 1011 22.57 -8.60 -12.55
N VAL A 1012 22.25 -8.53 -11.25
CA VAL A 1012 21.48 -7.41 -10.64
C VAL A 1012 22.15 -6.09 -11.00
N ASN A 1013 23.46 -5.99 -10.79
CA ASN A 1013 24.19 -4.74 -10.89
C ASN A 1013 24.31 -4.24 -12.34
N ASP A 1014 24.60 -5.09 -13.33
CA ASP A 1014 24.63 -4.62 -14.73
C ASP A 1014 23.22 -4.37 -15.29
N ILE A 1015 22.22 -5.20 -14.97
CA ILE A 1015 20.81 -4.88 -15.31
C ILE A 1015 20.43 -3.52 -14.71
N THR A 1016 20.76 -3.29 -13.44
CA THR A 1016 20.54 -2.02 -12.75
C THR A 1016 21.30 -0.88 -13.41
N ALA A 1017 22.55 -1.07 -13.84
CA ALA A 1017 23.35 -0.06 -14.52
C ALA A 1017 22.82 0.26 -15.93
N SER A 1018 22.50 -0.77 -16.73
CA SER A 1018 21.87 -0.67 -18.06
C SER A 1018 20.53 0.08 -17.97
N MET A 1019 19.70 -0.27 -16.98
CA MET A 1019 18.43 0.42 -16.75
C MET A 1019 18.59 1.83 -16.17
N ASN A 1020 19.59 2.07 -15.31
CA ASN A 1020 19.94 3.40 -14.83
C ASN A 1020 20.57 4.29 -15.94
N LYS A 1021 21.09 3.72 -17.03
CA LYS A 1021 21.44 4.48 -18.26
C LYS A 1021 20.20 4.91 -19.05
N MET A 1022 19.09 4.15 -18.98
CA MET A 1022 17.78 4.56 -19.50
C MET A 1022 17.01 5.49 -18.55
N ALA A 1023 17.45 5.63 -17.29
CA ALA A 1023 16.85 6.54 -16.33
C ALA A 1023 17.12 7.99 -16.76
N VAL A 1024 16.05 8.70 -17.08
CA VAL A 1024 16.10 10.03 -17.67
C VAL A 1024 16.62 11.06 -16.66
N LYS A 1025 17.75 11.69 -16.99
CA LYS A 1025 18.20 12.93 -16.33
C LYS A 1025 17.49 14.14 -16.96
N ASN A 1026 17.15 15.13 -16.15
CA ASN A 1026 16.69 16.47 -16.55
C ASN A 1026 15.43 16.53 -17.43
N LYS A 1027 14.29 15.97 -17.00
CA LYS A 1027 12.95 16.29 -17.54
C LYS A 1027 12.01 16.81 -16.44
N ASN A 1028 11.09 17.70 -16.83
CA ASN A 1028 10.01 18.20 -16.00
C ASN A 1028 8.93 17.10 -15.85
N PHE A 1029 9.04 16.29 -14.79
CA PHE A 1029 8.25 15.07 -14.62
C PHE A 1029 7.01 15.29 -13.74
N TRP A 1030 5.93 15.68 -14.38
CA TRP A 1030 4.59 15.70 -13.78
C TRP A 1030 3.60 14.65 -14.34
N ALA A 1031 3.99 13.87 -15.36
CA ALA A 1031 3.01 13.12 -16.18
C ALA A 1031 3.56 11.93 -16.98
#